data_AF-K1YA04-F1
#
_entry.id   AF-K1YA04-F1
#
_cell.length_a   1.000
_cell.length_b   1.000
_cell.length_c   1.000
_cell.angle_alpha   90.00
_cell.angle_beta   90.00
_cell.angle_gamma   90.00
#
_symmetry.space_group_name_H-M   'P 1'
#
loop_
_entity.id
_entity.type
_entity.pdbx_description
1 polymer ?
#
loop_
_entity_poly.entity_id
_entity_poly.type
_entity_poly.pdbx_seq_one_letter_code
_entity_poly.pdbx_strand_id
1 'polypeptide(L)'
;MEQQKRIDKILQAVETRVQDEVGALLGAEFILDSGARKLVSKAEAFEQLLGKQICAHMDITGDVSGKSCLLVSIKDAIRLGGTLIMLPDSELQEVIGREEYREEIADSYGEIANIIAGSISKDFEEMYPKTCRFIRKEQEILVPAKVDIESDSPVINQQFYLASCSMILDGKQMGDLIFLLPAAAFGLEQEELRQPLAAEGVSDEKTSRKKPVQVTAEDKSEDTGGNLDPPSPAAQKTTPPKVDFEKQKMRIDRLLGECQKKLSSEMSALLGVDVMLEDLDNKIISKEEFFSERAVGKQVLTDMEVVGELQDTCYFSIGLKDAIHLGGILIMLPPAELINVVNEEDFSEDTTDAYGEVVNIVSGVYTAVFEEQYTKKLRYIKKRLQLVVPLKVETASDEPIPDKLYYASSMAVTVDGKSLGNISMLFPVALLQLERQPVEETAEPVRSTATRRAVAEKAPKSQEAQSPARPEKPVKQAAQISAEAKDSLDRHRKRVDKLLVVCAERMESEVSALLGIDVKLINQDNRVIGKEPFFSDVVSGKQVIARMDVVGELEGKSHLIINLRDAIRIGGALIMLPASELESVVAEEEFGEDTKDAFGEIANIIAGVYTAVFEEQYTKRLRFIKTGLDQIVPMKVDPEADEPFPNDEYYLSTMDLSMDDNVLGKVNIIFPLELLQLEGLRAGQEMADDAVAAENVVVKELSPLPERGRSIAGEPVGQPVQQPVSPDILLIGDDEAEASKIASVLKGMGFSVKSLSFKDNVHNFIPGQLKAIYLVMKDVNEQAFGAAIKISSACSLPLIAAGPGWTRTKVIKAVKYGVLDILLTPAGKEDIEENVTNNLLRLAA
;
A
#
# COMPACT_ATOMS: atom_id res chain seq x y z
N MET A 1 1.34 2.07 -25.37
CA MET A 1 0.97 1.63 -24.01
C MET A 1 2.19 1.06 -23.29
N GLU A 2 2.70 1.71 -22.22
CA GLU A 2 3.74 1.10 -21.36
C GLU A 2 3.17 -0.17 -20.72
N GLN A 3 3.79 -1.31 -21.01
CA GLN A 3 3.33 -2.65 -20.63
C GLN A 3 3.04 -2.81 -19.13
N GLN A 4 3.74 -2.04 -18.29
CA GLN A 4 3.53 -1.95 -16.85
C GLN A 4 2.13 -1.43 -16.49
N LYS A 5 1.67 -0.31 -17.09
CA LYS A 5 0.34 0.27 -16.80
C LYS A 5 -0.80 -0.70 -17.12
N ARG A 6 -0.62 -1.53 -18.15
CA ARG A 6 -1.58 -2.59 -18.49
C ARG A 6 -1.64 -3.65 -17.38
N ILE A 7 -0.49 -4.15 -16.93
CA ILE A 7 -0.42 -5.14 -15.86
C ILE A 7 -1.02 -4.58 -14.57
N ASP A 8 -0.75 -3.31 -14.25
CA ASP A 8 -1.33 -2.63 -13.09
C ASP A 8 -2.86 -2.62 -13.13
N LYS A 9 -3.45 -2.32 -14.28
CA LYS A 9 -4.90 -2.29 -14.44
C LYS A 9 -5.54 -3.68 -14.33
N ILE A 10 -4.86 -4.71 -14.83
CA ILE A 10 -5.29 -6.10 -14.65
C ILE A 10 -5.23 -6.47 -13.17
N LEU A 11 -4.15 -6.13 -12.48
CA LEU A 11 -3.99 -6.43 -11.05
C LEU A 11 -5.04 -5.71 -10.18
N GLN A 12 -5.50 -4.50 -10.53
CA GLN A 12 -6.63 -3.86 -9.85
C GLN A 12 -7.94 -4.64 -10.02
N ALA A 13 -8.19 -5.19 -11.21
CA ALA A 13 -9.35 -6.04 -11.44
C ALA A 13 -9.24 -7.35 -10.64
N VAL A 14 -8.05 -7.95 -10.63
CA VAL A 14 -7.74 -9.14 -9.80
C VAL A 14 -8.00 -8.88 -8.34
N GLU A 15 -7.54 -7.75 -7.78
CA GLU A 15 -7.78 -7.38 -6.39
C GLU A 15 -9.28 -7.36 -6.07
N THR A 16 -10.08 -6.70 -6.93
CA THR A 16 -11.54 -6.64 -6.76
C THR A 16 -12.18 -8.03 -6.81
N ARG A 17 -11.79 -8.86 -7.77
CA ARG A 17 -12.34 -10.22 -7.91
C ARG A 17 -11.93 -11.13 -6.76
N VAL A 18 -10.70 -11.01 -6.27
CA VAL A 18 -10.20 -11.77 -5.12
C VAL A 18 -10.97 -11.37 -3.85
N GLN A 19 -11.26 -10.10 -3.63
CA GLN A 19 -12.12 -9.66 -2.52
C GLN A 19 -13.49 -10.35 -2.56
N ASP A 20 -14.14 -10.32 -3.73
CA ASP A 20 -15.47 -10.91 -3.91
C ASP A 20 -15.44 -12.43 -3.71
N GLU A 21 -14.53 -13.15 -4.39
CA GLU A 21 -14.48 -14.61 -4.37
C GLU A 21 -13.98 -15.17 -3.02
N VAL A 22 -12.95 -14.56 -2.41
CA VAL A 22 -12.43 -14.98 -1.10
C VAL A 22 -13.37 -14.56 0.03
N GLY A 23 -13.94 -13.36 -0.02
CA GLY A 23 -14.94 -12.91 0.95
C GLY A 23 -16.19 -13.81 0.95
N ALA A 24 -16.68 -14.16 -0.24
CA ALA A 24 -17.79 -15.12 -0.38
C ALA A 24 -17.43 -16.52 0.15
N LEU A 25 -16.20 -17.00 -0.13
CA LEU A 25 -15.73 -18.30 0.37
C LEU A 25 -15.66 -18.33 1.90
N LEU A 26 -15.17 -17.25 2.52
CA LEU A 26 -15.03 -17.14 3.98
C LEU A 26 -16.34 -16.80 4.68
N GLY A 27 -17.34 -16.27 3.96
CA GLY A 27 -18.56 -15.73 4.55
C GLY A 27 -18.30 -14.49 5.41
N ALA A 28 -17.26 -13.72 5.08
CA ALA A 28 -16.74 -12.59 5.84
C ALA A 28 -16.37 -11.42 4.92
N GLU A 29 -16.34 -10.20 5.46
CA GLU A 29 -15.88 -9.04 4.69
C GLU A 29 -14.37 -9.13 4.49
N PHE A 30 -13.93 -9.27 3.24
CA PHE A 30 -12.51 -9.33 2.88
C PHE A 30 -12.15 -8.20 1.93
N ILE A 31 -11.24 -7.32 2.36
CA ILE A 31 -10.81 -6.12 1.63
C ILE A 31 -9.31 -6.21 1.37
N LEU A 32 -8.92 -5.83 0.16
CA LEU A 32 -7.57 -5.66 -0.32
C LEU A 32 -7.36 -4.17 -0.64
N ASP A 33 -6.47 -3.53 0.11
CA ASP A 33 -6.02 -2.17 -0.21
C ASP A 33 -4.77 -2.24 -1.09
N SER A 34 -4.81 -1.57 -2.26
CA SER A 34 -3.74 -1.64 -3.25
C SER A 34 -2.43 -1.11 -2.66
N GLY A 35 -1.41 -1.93 -2.65
CA GLY A 35 -0.08 -1.61 -2.13
C GLY A 35 0.94 -1.29 -3.21
N ALA A 36 2.19 -1.68 -2.96
CA ALA A 36 3.32 -1.36 -3.81
C ALA A 36 3.29 -2.18 -5.12
N ARG A 37 3.63 -1.53 -6.23
CA ARG A 37 3.84 -2.16 -7.53
C ARG A 37 5.16 -1.73 -8.12
N LYS A 38 6.08 -2.68 -8.28
CA LYS A 38 7.45 -2.38 -8.69
C LYS A 38 8.17 -3.59 -9.25
N LEU A 39 9.14 -3.34 -10.13
CA LEU A 39 10.13 -4.33 -10.51
C LEU A 39 11.11 -4.55 -9.35
N VAL A 40 11.38 -5.81 -9.04
CA VAL A 40 12.30 -6.24 -7.99
C VAL A 40 13.07 -7.48 -8.46
N SER A 41 14.30 -7.61 -8.00
CA SER A 41 15.04 -8.86 -8.03
C SER A 41 14.48 -9.88 -7.02
N LYS A 42 14.82 -11.16 -7.18
CA LYS A 42 14.54 -12.18 -6.16
C LYS A 42 15.05 -11.75 -4.77
N ALA A 43 16.28 -11.23 -4.69
CA ALA A 43 16.85 -10.75 -3.42
C ALA A 43 15.96 -9.70 -2.76
N GLU A 44 15.60 -8.64 -3.50
CA GLU A 44 14.81 -7.53 -2.97
C GLU A 44 13.40 -7.95 -2.56
N ALA A 45 12.78 -8.90 -3.29
CA ALA A 45 11.45 -9.42 -2.97
C ALA A 45 11.43 -10.13 -1.61
N PHE A 46 12.41 -11.02 -1.35
CA PHE A 46 12.46 -11.79 -0.10
C PHE A 46 13.08 -11.00 1.07
N GLU A 47 13.98 -10.04 0.80
CA GLU A 47 14.55 -9.15 1.83
C GLU A 47 13.51 -8.24 2.51
N GLN A 48 12.34 -8.03 1.91
CA GLN A 48 11.25 -7.23 2.47
C GLN A 48 10.28 -8.04 3.34
N LEU A 49 10.40 -9.38 3.42
CA LEU A 49 9.44 -10.26 4.12
C LEU A 49 9.90 -10.68 5.53
N LEU A 50 9.12 -10.40 6.57
CA LEU A 50 9.46 -10.73 7.98
C LEU A 50 8.88 -12.09 8.39
N GLY A 51 9.54 -12.81 9.30
CA GLY A 51 9.03 -14.07 9.84
C GLY A 51 8.78 -15.17 8.80
N LYS A 52 8.05 -16.22 9.21
CA LYS A 52 7.67 -17.33 8.32
C LYS A 52 6.58 -16.88 7.34
N GLN A 53 6.73 -17.29 6.09
CA GLN A 53 5.80 -17.04 5.00
C GLN A 53 5.24 -18.37 4.49
N ILE A 54 4.03 -18.36 3.96
CA ILE A 54 3.52 -19.43 3.09
C ILE A 54 3.76 -18.99 1.66
N CYS A 55 4.52 -19.79 0.91
CA CYS A 55 4.77 -19.60 -0.51
C CYS A 55 3.92 -20.60 -1.29
N ALA A 56 2.86 -20.12 -1.93
CA ALA A 56 2.07 -20.91 -2.87
C ALA A 56 2.66 -20.76 -4.27
N HIS A 57 3.19 -21.86 -4.81
CA HIS A 57 3.81 -21.92 -6.12
C HIS A 57 2.76 -21.94 -7.22
N MET A 58 2.92 -21.09 -8.23
CA MET A 58 1.99 -20.95 -9.33
C MET A 58 2.73 -21.07 -10.67
N ASP A 59 2.33 -22.06 -11.47
CA ASP A 59 2.78 -22.16 -12.86
C ASP A 59 1.90 -21.29 -13.76
N ILE A 60 2.54 -20.52 -14.63
CA ILE A 60 1.89 -19.77 -15.70
C ILE A 60 1.97 -20.60 -16.97
N THR A 61 0.82 -20.86 -17.59
CA THR A 61 0.68 -21.69 -18.80
C THR A 61 -0.14 -20.96 -19.86
N GLY A 62 0.17 -21.19 -21.14
CA GLY A 62 -0.48 -20.53 -22.29
C GLY A 62 0.55 -19.97 -23.27
N ASP A 63 0.20 -18.87 -23.94
CA ASP A 63 1.11 -18.08 -24.78
C ASP A 63 2.20 -17.37 -23.95
N VAL A 64 1.95 -17.20 -22.65
CA VAL A 64 2.95 -16.79 -21.66
C VAL A 64 3.21 -17.98 -20.72
N SER A 65 4.49 -18.29 -20.52
CA SER A 65 4.93 -19.35 -19.61
C SER A 65 5.94 -18.82 -18.61
N GLY A 66 5.85 -19.28 -17.37
CA GLY A 66 6.77 -18.87 -16.31
C GLY A 66 6.36 -19.44 -14.96
N LYS A 67 7.17 -19.15 -13.93
CA LYS A 67 6.83 -19.45 -12.54
C LYS A 67 6.55 -18.15 -11.80
N SER A 68 5.49 -18.19 -11.00
CA SER A 68 5.07 -17.12 -10.11
C SER A 68 4.85 -17.69 -8.71
N CYS A 69 4.77 -16.83 -7.71
CA CYS A 69 4.37 -17.26 -6.38
C CYS A 69 3.49 -16.23 -5.71
N LEU A 70 2.62 -16.73 -4.83
CA LEU A 70 1.86 -15.95 -3.88
C LEU A 70 2.46 -16.14 -2.50
N LEU A 71 2.70 -15.04 -1.80
CA LEU A 71 3.34 -14.98 -0.50
C LEU A 71 2.41 -14.31 0.49
N VAL A 72 2.26 -14.92 1.66
CA VAL A 72 1.53 -14.37 2.79
C VAL A 72 2.19 -14.79 4.10
N SER A 73 2.07 -14.00 5.16
CA SER A 73 2.64 -14.40 6.45
C SER A 73 1.99 -15.68 6.99
N ILE A 74 2.74 -16.53 7.72
CA ILE A 74 2.16 -17.76 8.28
C ILE A 74 0.95 -17.49 9.18
N LYS A 75 0.97 -16.37 9.91
CA LYS A 75 -0.11 -15.97 10.81
C LYS A 75 -1.37 -15.60 10.04
N ASP A 76 -1.21 -14.94 8.90
CA ASP A 76 -2.32 -14.56 8.03
C ASP A 76 -2.85 -15.78 7.26
N ALA A 77 -1.98 -16.69 6.81
CA ALA A 77 -2.40 -17.96 6.22
C ALA A 77 -3.20 -18.81 7.21
N ILE A 78 -2.77 -18.89 8.48
CA ILE A 78 -3.51 -19.55 9.55
C ILE A 78 -4.85 -18.86 9.80
N ARG A 79 -4.87 -17.52 9.82
CA ARG A 79 -6.12 -16.76 9.99
C ARG A 79 -7.12 -17.07 8.87
N LEU A 80 -6.69 -16.96 7.61
CA LEU A 80 -7.53 -17.24 6.44
C LEU A 80 -8.00 -18.70 6.41
N GLY A 81 -7.08 -19.65 6.53
CA GLY A 81 -7.42 -21.08 6.51
C GLY A 81 -8.27 -21.49 7.71
N GLY A 82 -7.98 -20.97 8.90
CA GLY A 82 -8.73 -21.23 10.13
C GLY A 82 -10.13 -20.65 10.13
N THR A 83 -10.32 -19.45 9.56
CA THR A 83 -11.66 -18.86 9.34
C THR A 83 -12.47 -19.73 8.39
N LEU A 84 -11.88 -20.24 7.30
CA LEU A 84 -12.56 -21.10 6.34
C LEU A 84 -13.12 -22.39 6.97
N ILE A 85 -12.37 -23.00 7.89
CA ILE A 85 -12.83 -24.20 8.63
C ILE A 85 -13.62 -23.86 9.90
N MET A 86 -14.00 -22.58 10.07
CA MET A 86 -14.80 -22.10 11.20
C MET A 86 -14.18 -22.42 12.57
N LEU A 87 -12.86 -22.29 12.70
CA LEU A 87 -12.21 -22.40 14.02
C LEU A 87 -12.75 -21.31 14.96
N PRO A 88 -13.11 -21.66 16.21
CA PRO A 88 -13.52 -20.67 17.20
C PRO A 88 -12.43 -19.61 17.43
N ASP A 89 -12.82 -18.35 17.58
CA ASP A 89 -11.87 -17.22 17.70
C ASP A 89 -10.76 -17.43 18.75
N SER A 90 -11.11 -18.00 19.90
CA SER A 90 -10.13 -18.29 20.97
C SER A 90 -9.09 -19.33 20.55
N GLU A 91 -9.53 -20.39 19.87
CA GLU A 91 -8.64 -21.43 19.34
C GLU A 91 -7.82 -20.88 18.18
N LEU A 92 -8.44 -20.10 17.30
CA LEU A 92 -7.76 -19.45 16.19
C LEU A 92 -6.65 -18.51 16.67
N GLN A 93 -6.88 -17.69 17.72
CA GLN A 93 -5.83 -16.85 18.27
C GLN A 93 -4.70 -17.67 18.92
N GLU A 94 -5.00 -18.81 19.56
CA GLU A 94 -3.99 -19.70 20.12
C GLU A 94 -3.11 -20.33 19.03
N VAL A 95 -3.72 -20.86 17.98
CA VAL A 95 -3.04 -21.48 16.83
C VAL A 95 -2.20 -20.43 16.07
N ILE A 96 -2.72 -19.22 15.88
CA ILE A 96 -1.96 -18.09 15.31
C ILE A 96 -0.76 -17.72 16.19
N GLY A 97 -0.96 -17.66 17.51
CA GLY A 97 0.09 -17.34 18.47
C GLY A 97 1.23 -18.36 18.46
N ARG A 98 0.90 -19.64 18.24
CA ARG A 98 1.86 -20.74 18.11
C ARG A 98 2.41 -20.94 16.70
N GLU A 99 1.91 -20.20 15.71
CA GLU A 99 2.22 -20.38 14.28
C GLU A 99 2.01 -21.83 13.80
N GLU A 100 0.95 -22.47 14.30
CA GLU A 100 0.72 -23.89 14.09
C GLU A 100 -0.03 -24.19 12.78
N TYR A 101 0.72 -24.22 11.67
CA TYR A 101 0.18 -24.47 10.33
C TYR A 101 0.05 -25.97 10.02
N ARG A 102 -1.02 -26.58 10.57
CA ARG A 102 -1.33 -28.02 10.41
C ARG A 102 -1.94 -28.35 9.05
N GLU A 103 -2.01 -29.63 8.71
CA GLU A 103 -2.58 -30.16 7.45
C GLU A 103 -3.98 -29.58 7.14
N GLU A 104 -4.91 -29.59 8.09
CA GLU A 104 -6.27 -29.05 7.88
C GLU A 104 -6.28 -27.55 7.51
N ILE A 105 -5.44 -26.75 8.18
CA ILE A 105 -5.32 -25.31 7.93
C ILE A 105 -4.57 -25.07 6.61
N ALA A 106 -3.56 -25.90 6.34
CA ALA A 106 -2.79 -25.85 5.11
C ALA A 106 -3.66 -26.17 3.90
N ASP A 107 -4.46 -27.21 3.95
CA ASP A 107 -5.41 -27.58 2.89
C ASP A 107 -6.42 -26.45 2.67
N SER A 108 -6.97 -25.91 3.75
CA SER A 108 -7.96 -24.83 3.70
C SER A 108 -7.40 -23.54 3.11
N TYR A 109 -6.21 -23.13 3.54
CA TYR A 109 -5.51 -22.02 2.89
C TYR A 109 -5.14 -22.36 1.43
N GLY A 110 -4.83 -23.62 1.15
CA GLY A 110 -4.58 -24.10 -0.21
C GLY A 110 -5.77 -23.92 -1.14
N GLU A 111 -6.99 -24.10 -0.64
CA GLU A 111 -8.22 -23.78 -1.37
C GLU A 111 -8.38 -22.28 -1.60
N ILE A 112 -8.05 -21.44 -0.62
CA ILE A 112 -8.04 -19.97 -0.79
C ILE A 112 -7.01 -19.57 -1.86
N ALA A 113 -5.80 -20.12 -1.81
CA ALA A 113 -4.77 -19.87 -2.81
C ALA A 113 -5.15 -20.41 -4.21
N ASN A 114 -5.92 -21.50 -4.29
CA ASN A 114 -6.51 -22.00 -5.54
C ASN A 114 -7.52 -20.99 -6.11
N ILE A 115 -8.41 -20.46 -5.27
CA ILE A 115 -9.37 -19.41 -5.69
C ILE A 115 -8.62 -18.19 -6.21
N ILE A 116 -7.63 -17.69 -5.46
CA ILE A 116 -6.81 -16.54 -5.88
C ILE A 116 -6.14 -16.80 -7.24
N ALA A 117 -5.53 -17.97 -7.45
CA ALA A 117 -4.97 -18.36 -8.75
C ALA A 117 -6.03 -18.39 -9.86
N GLY A 118 -7.24 -18.84 -9.54
CA GLY A 118 -8.41 -18.83 -10.41
C GLY A 118 -8.84 -17.41 -10.79
N SER A 119 -8.96 -16.51 -9.82
CA SER A 119 -9.32 -15.10 -10.03
C SER A 119 -8.27 -14.41 -10.93
N ILE A 120 -6.98 -14.59 -10.62
CA ILE A 120 -5.87 -14.09 -11.45
C ILE A 120 -5.99 -14.61 -12.88
N SER A 121 -6.21 -15.92 -13.05
CA SER A 121 -6.36 -16.53 -14.38
C SER A 121 -7.49 -15.92 -15.18
N LYS A 122 -8.67 -15.72 -14.56
CA LYS A 122 -9.85 -15.15 -15.23
C LYS A 122 -9.55 -13.73 -15.73
N ASP A 123 -9.04 -12.85 -14.87
CA ASP A 123 -8.81 -11.45 -15.27
C ASP A 123 -7.68 -11.32 -16.29
N PHE A 124 -6.63 -12.14 -16.18
CA PHE A 124 -5.59 -12.19 -17.21
C PHE A 124 -6.11 -12.76 -18.54
N GLU A 125 -6.94 -13.80 -18.53
CA GLU A 125 -7.56 -14.35 -19.75
C GLU A 125 -8.52 -13.33 -20.40
N GLU A 126 -9.25 -12.58 -19.59
CA GLU A 126 -10.19 -11.55 -20.06
C GLU A 126 -9.47 -10.32 -20.60
N MET A 127 -8.47 -9.81 -19.87
CA MET A 127 -7.88 -8.50 -20.11
C MET A 127 -6.50 -8.54 -20.77
N TYR A 128 -5.71 -9.60 -20.63
CA TYR A 128 -4.39 -9.66 -21.27
C TYR A 128 -4.49 -10.11 -22.74
N PRO A 129 -3.67 -9.58 -23.68
CA PRO A 129 -3.77 -9.96 -25.09
C PRO A 129 -3.32 -11.38 -25.42
N LYS A 130 -2.43 -11.95 -24.58
CA LYS A 130 -1.91 -13.31 -24.74
C LYS A 130 -2.62 -14.23 -23.76
N THR A 131 -2.88 -15.46 -24.16
CA THR A 131 -3.49 -16.43 -23.24
C THR A 131 -2.51 -16.76 -22.12
N CYS A 132 -2.96 -16.65 -20.88
CA CYS A 132 -2.17 -17.06 -19.72
C CYS A 132 -3.08 -17.50 -18.57
N ARG A 133 -2.73 -18.63 -17.97
CA ARG A 133 -3.46 -19.26 -16.87
C ARG A 133 -2.49 -19.59 -15.75
N PHE A 134 -2.88 -19.22 -14.53
CA PHE A 134 -2.14 -19.44 -13.30
C PHE A 134 -2.68 -20.69 -12.60
N ILE A 135 -1.79 -21.63 -12.32
CA ILE A 135 -2.15 -22.91 -11.72
C ILE A 135 -1.33 -23.09 -10.46
N ARG A 136 -1.98 -23.03 -9.30
CA ARG A 136 -1.34 -23.40 -8.02
C ARG A 136 -0.87 -24.86 -8.10
N LYS A 137 0.35 -25.13 -7.68
CA LYS A 137 0.94 -26.48 -7.64
C LYS A 137 1.03 -27.02 -6.23
N GLU A 138 1.91 -26.41 -5.47
CA GLU A 138 2.21 -26.78 -4.10
C GLU A 138 2.36 -25.52 -3.25
N GLN A 139 2.38 -25.68 -1.94
CA GLN A 139 2.69 -24.61 -1.03
C GLN A 139 3.68 -25.10 0.01
N GLU A 140 4.58 -24.22 0.43
CA GLU A 140 5.57 -24.55 1.45
C GLU A 140 5.70 -23.43 2.49
N ILE A 141 6.10 -23.81 3.69
CA ILE A 141 6.51 -22.85 4.72
C ILE A 141 7.91 -22.40 4.38
N LEU A 142 8.06 -21.11 4.14
CA LEU A 142 9.30 -20.48 3.75
C LEU A 142 9.78 -19.52 4.83
N VAL A 143 11.07 -19.54 5.10
CA VAL A 143 11.74 -18.53 5.93
C VAL A 143 12.55 -17.64 5.00
N PRO A 144 12.14 -16.38 4.73
CA PRO A 144 12.77 -15.52 3.73
C PRO A 144 14.28 -15.38 3.90
N ALA A 145 14.75 -15.27 5.14
CA ALA A 145 16.17 -15.15 5.45
C ALA A 145 16.99 -16.44 5.21
N LYS A 146 16.34 -17.60 5.04
CA LYS A 146 16.97 -18.88 4.67
C LYS A 146 16.89 -19.18 3.17
N VAL A 147 16.26 -18.31 2.38
CA VAL A 147 16.19 -18.48 0.92
C VAL A 147 17.57 -18.31 0.32
N ASP A 148 18.00 -19.32 -0.44
CA ASP A 148 19.16 -19.21 -1.30
C ASP A 148 18.77 -18.41 -2.55
N ILE A 149 19.32 -17.20 -2.65
CA ILE A 149 19.01 -16.27 -3.74
C ILE A 149 19.50 -16.81 -5.09
N GLU A 150 20.60 -17.56 -5.10
CA GLU A 150 21.19 -18.11 -6.33
C GLU A 150 20.54 -19.42 -6.77
N SER A 151 19.75 -20.04 -5.90
CA SER A 151 18.98 -21.25 -6.21
C SER A 151 17.74 -20.95 -7.06
N ASP A 152 17.22 -21.97 -7.75
CA ASP A 152 15.93 -21.89 -8.45
C ASP A 152 14.72 -22.05 -7.50
N SER A 153 14.96 -22.26 -6.20
CA SER A 153 13.95 -22.41 -5.15
C SER A 153 13.90 -21.17 -4.22
N PRO A 154 12.72 -20.73 -3.74
CA PRO A 154 11.38 -21.23 -4.10
C PRO A 154 11.00 -20.85 -5.53
N VAL A 155 11.55 -19.74 -6.03
CA VAL A 155 11.36 -19.25 -7.39
C VAL A 155 12.71 -19.05 -8.06
N ILE A 156 12.70 -19.12 -9.39
CA ILE A 156 13.88 -18.94 -10.24
C ILE A 156 14.50 -17.56 -9.96
N ASN A 157 15.83 -17.45 -9.97
CA ASN A 157 16.50 -16.17 -9.82
C ASN A 157 16.34 -15.32 -11.09
N GLN A 158 15.36 -14.43 -11.09
CA GLN A 158 15.05 -13.52 -12.20
C GLN A 158 14.43 -12.21 -11.67
N GLN A 159 14.19 -11.24 -12.56
CA GLN A 159 13.38 -10.08 -12.21
C GLN A 159 11.90 -10.46 -12.10
N PHE A 160 11.26 -9.89 -11.09
CA PHE A 160 9.84 -10.02 -10.81
C PHE A 160 9.16 -8.67 -10.83
N TYR A 161 7.91 -8.65 -11.29
CA TYR A 161 6.98 -7.59 -10.99
C TYR A 161 6.26 -7.96 -9.69
N LEU A 162 6.54 -7.22 -8.64
CA LEU A 162 5.91 -7.38 -7.32
C LEU A 162 4.67 -6.52 -7.26
N ALA A 163 3.55 -7.14 -6.88
CA ALA A 163 2.33 -6.46 -6.47
C ALA A 163 2.02 -6.86 -5.03
N SER A 164 1.87 -5.89 -4.13
CA SER A 164 1.43 -6.12 -2.76
C SER A 164 0.07 -5.50 -2.51
N CYS A 165 -0.73 -6.13 -1.66
CA CYS A 165 -2.03 -5.65 -1.21
C CYS A 165 -2.16 -5.86 0.29
N SER A 166 -2.52 -4.82 1.04
CA SER A 166 -2.79 -4.95 2.47
C SER A 166 -4.16 -5.60 2.66
N MET A 167 -4.24 -6.61 3.53
CA MET A 167 -5.49 -7.35 3.75
C MET A 167 -6.24 -6.86 4.99
N ILE A 168 -7.56 -6.86 4.91
CA ILE A 168 -8.48 -6.62 6.05
C ILE A 168 -9.55 -7.71 6.01
N LEU A 169 -9.80 -8.35 7.16
CA LEU A 169 -10.84 -9.38 7.33
C LEU A 169 -11.75 -8.98 8.50
N ASP A 170 -13.05 -8.77 8.24
CA ASP A 170 -14.06 -8.29 9.21
C ASP A 170 -13.56 -7.07 10.01
N GLY A 171 -13.00 -6.09 9.31
CA GLY A 171 -12.43 -4.88 9.92
C GLY A 171 -11.12 -5.07 10.68
N LYS A 172 -10.57 -6.30 10.77
CA LYS A 172 -9.28 -6.57 11.39
C LYS A 172 -8.16 -6.48 10.37
N GLN A 173 -7.22 -5.56 10.61
CA GLN A 173 -6.02 -5.41 9.80
C GLN A 173 -5.16 -6.67 9.85
N MET A 174 -4.72 -7.13 8.68
CA MET A 174 -3.79 -8.23 8.47
C MET A 174 -2.52 -7.73 7.76
N GLY A 175 -1.58 -8.64 7.49
CA GLY A 175 -0.40 -8.35 6.69
C GLY A 175 -0.69 -8.21 5.19
N ASP A 176 0.38 -8.19 4.40
CA ASP A 176 0.29 -8.06 2.95
C ASP A 176 0.12 -9.43 2.26
N LEU A 177 -0.74 -9.46 1.24
CA LEU A 177 -0.74 -10.46 0.19
C LEU A 177 0.24 -10.01 -0.89
N ILE A 178 1.24 -10.82 -1.22
CA ILE A 178 2.28 -10.44 -2.18
C ILE A 178 2.28 -11.41 -3.35
N PHE A 179 2.19 -10.87 -4.55
CA PHE A 179 2.22 -11.62 -5.80
C PHE A 179 3.46 -11.28 -6.61
N LEU A 180 4.25 -12.30 -6.94
CA LEU A 180 5.47 -12.15 -7.75
C LEU A 180 5.24 -12.72 -9.15
N LEU A 181 5.22 -11.83 -10.14
CA LEU A 181 5.08 -12.16 -11.56
C LEU A 181 6.45 -12.16 -12.26
N PRO A 182 6.78 -13.14 -13.10
CA PRO A 182 8.03 -13.15 -13.85
C PRO A 182 8.09 -11.99 -14.87
N ALA A 183 8.93 -10.99 -14.64
CA ALA A 183 8.96 -9.76 -15.44
C ALA A 183 9.21 -10.01 -16.94
N ALA A 184 10.12 -10.94 -17.26
CA ALA A 184 10.42 -11.36 -18.63
C ALA A 184 9.19 -11.90 -19.38
N ALA A 185 8.37 -12.70 -18.71
CA ALA A 185 7.20 -13.34 -19.31
C ALA A 185 6.14 -12.31 -19.72
N PHE A 186 6.09 -11.20 -18.99
CA PHE A 186 5.19 -10.07 -19.24
C PHE A 186 5.87 -8.88 -19.91
N GLY A 187 7.06 -9.03 -20.50
CA GLY A 187 7.75 -7.97 -21.24
C GLY A 187 8.01 -6.70 -20.42
N LEU A 188 8.30 -6.86 -19.13
CA LEU A 188 8.57 -5.76 -18.19
C LEU A 188 10.08 -5.56 -17.92
N GLU A 189 10.96 -6.35 -18.53
CA GLU A 189 12.41 -6.14 -18.40
C GLU A 189 12.79 -4.83 -19.10
N GLN A 190 13.47 -3.94 -18.38
CA GLN A 190 14.16 -2.82 -19.01
C GLN A 190 15.34 -3.37 -19.83
N GLU A 191 15.56 -2.87 -21.04
CA GLU A 191 16.78 -3.14 -21.83
C GLU A 191 18.01 -2.56 -21.10
N GLU A 192 18.48 -3.22 -20.05
CA GLU A 192 19.89 -3.13 -19.71
C GLU A 192 20.66 -3.82 -20.83
N LEU A 193 21.56 -3.06 -21.47
CA LEU A 193 22.43 -3.50 -22.56
C LEU A 193 23.00 -4.89 -22.27
N ARG A 194 22.36 -5.93 -22.82
CA ARG A 194 22.98 -7.23 -23.00
C ARG A 194 24.10 -7.02 -24.01
N GLN A 195 25.32 -6.85 -23.52
CA GLN A 195 26.50 -7.10 -24.35
C GLN A 195 26.37 -8.53 -24.87
N PRO A 196 26.34 -8.75 -26.19
CA PRO A 196 26.24 -10.09 -26.72
C PRO A 196 27.56 -10.82 -26.44
N LEU A 197 27.49 -11.87 -25.62
CA LEU A 197 28.50 -12.93 -25.65
C LEU A 197 28.47 -13.52 -27.07
N ALA A 198 29.50 -13.20 -27.81
CA ALA A 198 29.70 -13.64 -29.17
C ALA A 198 29.77 -15.17 -29.25
N ALA A 199 28.86 -15.73 -30.04
CA ALA A 199 29.01 -16.84 -30.96
C ALA A 199 29.82 -18.08 -30.51
N GLU A 200 29.11 -19.19 -30.30
CA GLU A 200 29.58 -20.48 -30.81
C GLU A 200 28.61 -20.97 -31.90
N GLY A 201 29.22 -21.32 -33.02
CA GLY A 201 28.59 -21.45 -34.32
C GLY A 201 27.69 -22.67 -34.47
N VAL A 202 26.64 -22.44 -35.24
CA VAL A 202 25.84 -23.47 -35.90
C VAL A 202 26.74 -24.23 -36.89
N SER A 203 26.80 -25.55 -36.75
CA SER A 203 27.07 -26.45 -37.88
C SER A 203 25.83 -27.32 -38.11
N ASP A 204 25.07 -26.96 -39.13
CA ASP A 204 24.08 -27.82 -39.79
C ASP A 204 24.80 -28.95 -40.53
N GLU A 205 24.36 -30.20 -40.34
CA GLU A 205 23.86 -31.03 -41.46
C GLU A 205 23.19 -32.35 -41.01
N LYS A 206 21.89 -32.44 -41.35
CA LYS A 206 21.22 -33.56 -42.06
C LYS A 206 21.15 -34.99 -41.47
N THR A 207 19.89 -35.34 -41.15
CA THR A 207 19.15 -36.57 -41.54
C THR A 207 19.76 -37.96 -41.32
N SER A 208 19.12 -38.80 -40.49
CA SER A 208 18.29 -39.93 -40.98
C SER A 208 17.71 -40.83 -39.86
N ARG A 209 16.38 -40.99 -39.93
CA ARG A 209 15.56 -42.21 -39.75
C ARG A 209 16.03 -43.42 -38.90
N LYS A 210 15.06 -43.85 -38.07
CA LYS A 210 14.64 -45.21 -37.64
C LYS A 210 15.21 -45.78 -36.31
N LYS A 211 14.36 -45.71 -35.27
CA LYS A 211 13.71 -46.83 -34.51
C LYS A 211 14.36 -48.24 -34.61
N PRO A 212 14.05 -49.19 -33.69
CA PRO A 212 13.75 -49.08 -32.25
C PRO A 212 14.21 -50.32 -31.40
N VAL A 213 13.91 -50.29 -30.09
CA VAL A 213 13.69 -51.42 -29.13
C VAL A 213 14.84 -52.42 -28.88
N GLN A 214 15.25 -52.55 -27.61
CA GLN A 214 15.11 -53.76 -26.75
C GLN A 214 16.06 -53.62 -25.55
N VAL A 215 15.55 -53.43 -24.33
CA VAL A 215 14.91 -54.42 -23.42
C VAL A 215 15.95 -55.09 -22.53
N THR A 216 15.49 -55.38 -21.31
CA THR A 216 16.08 -56.13 -20.19
C THR A 216 17.21 -55.41 -19.42
N ALA A 217 16.94 -54.84 -18.24
CA ALA A 217 16.42 -55.41 -16.98
C ALA A 217 17.52 -56.05 -16.14
N GLU A 218 17.52 -55.63 -14.87
CA GLU A 218 17.76 -56.45 -13.67
C GLU A 218 19.16 -57.05 -13.50
N ASP A 219 19.78 -57.11 -12.33
CA ASP A 219 19.45 -56.75 -10.95
C ASP A 219 20.73 -57.13 -10.15
N LYS A 220 20.84 -56.64 -8.91
CA LYS A 220 21.55 -57.28 -7.78
C LYS A 220 23.09 -57.32 -7.79
N SER A 221 23.70 -56.57 -6.86
CA SER A 221 24.13 -57.02 -5.50
C SER A 221 25.40 -57.87 -5.56
N GLU A 222 26.42 -57.76 -4.73
CA GLU A 222 26.63 -57.18 -3.42
C GLU A 222 28.14 -57.33 -3.16
N ASP A 223 28.72 -56.40 -2.40
CA ASP A 223 29.72 -56.65 -1.37
C ASP A 223 31.04 -57.40 -1.70
N THR A 224 32.17 -56.71 -1.59
CA THR A 224 33.20 -57.02 -0.56
C THR A 224 34.35 -56.02 -0.60
N GLY A 225 34.73 -55.55 0.59
CA GLY A 225 35.70 -54.48 0.81
C GLY A 225 37.15 -54.80 0.48
N GLY A 226 37.94 -53.72 0.42
CA GLY A 226 39.39 -53.75 0.31
C GLY A 226 39.94 -52.35 0.46
N ASN A 227 40.26 -51.99 1.70
CA ASN A 227 40.81 -50.71 2.12
C ASN A 227 42.20 -50.50 1.48
N LEU A 228 42.36 -49.50 0.61
CA LEU A 228 43.64 -48.90 0.24
C LEU A 228 43.43 -47.38 0.08
N ASP A 229 44.33 -46.62 0.69
CA ASP A 229 44.30 -45.18 0.88
C ASP A 229 43.85 -44.37 -0.35
N PRO A 230 42.99 -43.34 -0.18
CA PRO A 230 42.61 -42.46 -1.28
C PRO A 230 43.79 -41.53 -1.64
N PRO A 231 44.13 -41.38 -2.93
CA PRO A 231 44.96 -40.27 -3.35
C PRO A 231 44.17 -38.97 -3.18
N SER A 232 44.79 -38.03 -2.47
CA SER A 232 44.39 -36.64 -2.29
C SER A 232 43.73 -36.05 -3.57
N PRO A 233 42.45 -35.62 -3.51
CA PRO A 233 41.90 -34.81 -4.59
C PRO A 233 42.53 -33.42 -4.52
N ALA A 234 43.06 -32.98 -5.65
CA ALA A 234 43.52 -31.63 -5.87
C ALA A 234 42.45 -30.65 -5.40
N ALA A 235 42.87 -29.71 -4.55
CA ALA A 235 42.05 -28.62 -4.05
C ALA A 235 41.44 -27.83 -5.22
N GLN A 236 40.18 -28.13 -5.56
CA GLN A 236 39.30 -27.12 -6.10
C GLN A 236 39.08 -26.11 -4.98
N LYS A 237 39.82 -25.00 -5.03
CA LYS A 237 39.46 -23.79 -4.30
C LYS A 237 38.13 -23.30 -4.87
N THR A 238 37.02 -23.86 -4.37
CA THR A 238 35.75 -23.18 -4.40
C THR A 238 35.90 -21.99 -3.47
N THR A 239 36.21 -20.84 -4.05
CA THR A 239 36.11 -19.56 -3.37
C THR A 239 34.71 -19.48 -2.75
N PRO A 240 34.58 -19.25 -1.43
CA PRO A 240 33.27 -19.06 -0.82
C PRO A 240 32.53 -17.90 -1.51
N PRO A 241 31.19 -17.93 -1.57
CA PRO A 241 30.43 -16.84 -2.17
C PRO A 241 30.77 -15.53 -1.46
N LYS A 242 31.02 -14.46 -2.22
CA LYS A 242 31.21 -13.11 -1.67
C LYS A 242 29.89 -12.68 -1.04
N VAL A 243 29.79 -12.76 0.29
CA VAL A 243 28.68 -12.15 1.03
C VAL A 243 28.82 -10.63 0.92
N ASP A 244 27.80 -9.98 0.36
CA ASP A 244 27.71 -8.52 0.29
C ASP A 244 27.52 -7.97 1.71
N PHE A 245 28.46 -7.15 2.16
CA PHE A 245 28.50 -6.60 3.51
C PHE A 245 27.22 -5.81 3.85
N GLU A 246 26.72 -4.98 2.92
CA GLU A 246 25.54 -4.15 3.18
C GLU A 246 24.27 -5.01 3.27
N LYS A 247 24.13 -6.01 2.40
CA LYS A 247 22.99 -6.95 2.45
C LYS A 247 22.99 -7.77 3.74
N GLN A 248 24.16 -8.27 4.14
CA GLN A 248 24.30 -9.01 5.39
C GLN A 248 24.01 -8.11 6.60
N LYS A 249 24.48 -6.87 6.60
CA LYS A 249 24.19 -5.89 7.65
C LYS A 249 22.68 -5.64 7.76
N MET A 250 22.00 -5.37 6.65
CA MET A 250 20.54 -5.18 6.63
C MET A 250 19.78 -6.39 7.17
N ARG A 251 20.21 -7.61 6.80
CA ARG A 251 19.62 -8.86 7.32
C ARG A 251 19.78 -8.97 8.84
N ILE A 252 20.96 -8.68 9.36
CA ILE A 252 21.22 -8.69 10.80
C ILE A 252 20.39 -7.61 11.52
N ASP A 253 20.35 -6.38 11.00
CA ASP A 253 19.56 -5.28 11.59
C ASP A 253 18.10 -5.65 11.76
N ARG A 254 17.57 -6.36 10.78
CA ARG A 254 16.20 -6.86 10.78
C ARG A 254 15.95 -7.93 11.84
N LEU A 255 16.85 -8.91 11.96
CA LEU A 255 16.77 -9.92 13.02
C LEU A 255 16.83 -9.29 14.41
N LEU A 256 17.65 -8.25 14.58
CA LEU A 256 17.75 -7.51 15.84
C LEU A 256 16.47 -6.71 16.14
N GLY A 257 15.81 -6.14 15.12
CA GLY A 257 14.49 -5.54 15.25
C GLY A 257 13.40 -6.52 15.68
N GLU A 258 13.46 -7.78 15.21
CA GLU A 258 12.57 -8.82 15.70
C GLU A 258 12.91 -9.25 17.13
N CYS A 259 14.20 -9.35 17.46
CA CYS A 259 14.65 -9.59 18.84
C CYS A 259 14.11 -8.51 19.78
N GLN A 260 14.19 -7.22 19.41
CA GLN A 260 13.65 -6.11 20.20
C GLN A 260 12.15 -6.31 20.51
N LYS A 261 11.33 -6.56 19.49
CA LYS A 261 9.87 -6.76 19.67
C LYS A 261 9.57 -7.95 20.57
N LYS A 262 10.26 -9.08 20.35
CA LYS A 262 10.05 -10.31 21.13
C LYS A 262 10.57 -10.16 22.56
N LEU A 263 11.70 -9.47 22.77
CA LEU A 263 12.23 -9.13 24.08
C LEU A 263 11.25 -8.28 24.88
N SER A 264 10.65 -7.23 24.30
CA SER A 264 9.64 -6.42 24.99
C SER A 264 8.49 -7.27 25.51
N SER A 265 7.95 -8.15 24.67
CA SER A 265 6.84 -9.05 25.05
C SER A 265 7.23 -10.04 26.15
N GLU A 266 8.36 -10.73 25.98
CA GLU A 266 8.79 -11.80 26.89
C GLU A 266 9.28 -11.24 28.24
N MET A 267 9.96 -10.09 28.24
CA MET A 267 10.34 -9.40 29.48
C MET A 267 9.12 -8.85 30.22
N SER A 268 8.12 -8.31 29.50
CA SER A 268 6.88 -7.87 30.11
C SER A 268 6.12 -9.03 30.77
N ALA A 269 6.07 -10.18 30.08
CA ALA A 269 5.45 -11.38 30.60
C ALA A 269 6.17 -11.92 31.84
N LEU A 270 7.51 -11.93 31.83
CA LEU A 270 8.32 -12.39 32.96
C LEU A 270 8.13 -11.48 34.19
N LEU A 271 8.20 -10.16 34.00
CA LEU A 271 8.16 -9.20 35.11
C LEU A 271 6.74 -8.86 35.57
N GLY A 272 5.72 -9.19 34.78
CA GLY A 272 4.32 -8.85 35.07
C GLY A 272 4.01 -7.34 34.99
N VAL A 273 4.87 -6.57 34.33
CA VAL A 273 4.75 -5.11 34.13
C VAL A 273 5.05 -4.78 32.67
N ASP A 274 4.64 -3.61 32.21
CA ASP A 274 4.89 -3.16 30.84
C ASP A 274 6.38 -2.82 30.64
N VAL A 275 7.04 -3.52 29.72
CA VAL A 275 8.45 -3.31 29.36
C VAL A 275 8.54 -2.98 27.87
N MET A 276 8.95 -1.75 27.59
CA MET A 276 9.12 -1.23 26.22
C MET A 276 10.60 -1.08 25.91
N LEU A 277 11.00 -1.62 24.76
CA LEU A 277 12.34 -1.45 24.20
C LEU A 277 12.22 -0.63 22.93
N GLU A 278 12.82 0.54 22.92
CA GLU A 278 12.70 1.54 21.84
C GLU A 278 14.08 2.01 21.38
N ASP A 279 14.13 2.84 20.34
CA ASP A 279 15.36 3.45 19.81
C ASP A 279 16.48 2.43 19.50
N LEU A 280 16.15 1.39 18.72
CA LEU A 280 17.12 0.40 18.28
C LEU A 280 18.22 1.06 17.43
N ASP A 281 19.45 0.98 17.93
CA ASP A 281 20.64 1.51 17.28
C ASP A 281 21.69 0.41 17.12
N ASN A 282 22.03 0.12 15.86
CA ASN A 282 22.96 -0.94 15.50
C ASN A 282 24.20 -0.36 14.80
N LYS A 283 25.39 -0.62 15.37
CA LYS A 283 26.65 -0.12 14.79
C LYS A 283 27.82 -1.05 15.06
N ILE A 284 28.81 -1.02 14.17
CA ILE A 284 30.13 -1.62 14.45
C ILE A 284 30.86 -0.69 15.43
N ILE A 285 31.36 -1.24 16.53
CA ILE A 285 32.04 -0.53 17.61
C ILE A 285 33.27 -1.34 18.06
N SER A 286 34.32 -0.64 18.50
CA SER A 286 35.46 -1.29 19.18
C SER A 286 35.18 -1.47 20.67
N LYS A 287 35.96 -2.32 21.34
CA LYS A 287 35.95 -2.45 22.80
C LYS A 287 36.17 -1.09 23.49
N GLU A 288 37.16 -0.32 23.02
CA GLU A 288 37.47 1.00 23.56
C GLU A 288 36.28 1.95 23.45
N GLU A 289 35.74 2.12 22.23
CA GLU A 289 34.61 3.02 21.97
C GLU A 289 33.38 2.64 22.80
N PHE A 290 33.11 1.33 22.98
CA PHE A 290 32.00 0.88 23.82
C PHE A 290 32.16 1.34 25.29
N PHE A 291 33.32 1.09 25.90
CA PHE A 291 33.53 1.45 27.30
C PHE A 291 33.78 2.94 27.53
N SER A 292 34.24 3.69 26.53
CA SER A 292 34.49 5.14 26.66
C SER A 292 33.27 6.00 26.34
N GLU A 293 32.45 5.61 25.37
CA GLU A 293 31.37 6.47 24.86
C GLU A 293 29.95 5.96 25.15
N ARG A 294 29.76 4.64 25.29
CA ARG A 294 28.42 4.03 25.41
C ARG A 294 28.09 3.56 26.82
N ALA A 295 29.02 2.85 27.45
CA ALA A 295 28.82 2.28 28.78
C ALA A 295 29.00 3.37 29.86
N VAL A 296 27.88 3.89 30.38
CA VAL A 296 27.90 4.94 31.42
C VAL A 296 27.71 4.33 32.81
N GLY A 297 28.56 4.71 33.76
CA GLY A 297 28.48 4.20 35.14
C GLY A 297 28.85 2.73 35.27
N LYS A 298 28.60 2.12 36.43
CA LYS A 298 28.84 0.68 36.62
C LYS A 298 27.87 -0.12 35.74
N GLN A 299 28.38 -1.17 35.10
CA GLN A 299 27.64 -2.04 34.21
C GLN A 299 27.58 -3.46 34.78
N VAL A 300 26.48 -4.16 34.53
CA VAL A 300 26.40 -5.62 34.64
C VAL A 300 26.57 -6.19 33.25
N LEU A 301 27.64 -6.94 33.05
CA LEU A 301 27.97 -7.59 31.80
C LEU A 301 27.69 -9.09 31.93
N THR A 302 27.00 -9.66 30.95
CA THR A 302 26.70 -11.08 30.88
C THR A 302 27.32 -11.69 29.65
N ASP A 303 28.09 -12.75 29.87
CA ASP A 303 28.66 -13.54 28.79
C ASP A 303 27.62 -14.52 28.26
N MET A 304 27.41 -14.49 26.94
CA MET A 304 26.53 -15.40 26.21
C MET A 304 27.38 -16.24 25.27
N GLU A 305 27.58 -17.50 25.61
CA GLU A 305 28.23 -18.46 24.71
C GLU A 305 27.30 -18.75 23.54
N VAL A 306 27.82 -18.59 22.33
CA VAL A 306 27.10 -18.92 21.10
C VAL A 306 27.57 -20.30 20.63
N VAL A 307 26.62 -21.23 20.47
CA VAL A 307 26.86 -22.59 19.99
C VAL A 307 25.99 -22.89 18.78
N GLY A 308 26.45 -23.80 17.91
CA GLY A 308 25.73 -24.19 16.70
C GLY A 308 26.66 -24.33 15.50
N GLU A 309 26.27 -23.78 14.36
CA GLU A 309 27.10 -23.77 13.14
C GLU A 309 28.29 -22.81 13.22
N LEU A 310 28.17 -21.77 14.04
CA LEU A 310 29.28 -20.89 14.42
C LEU A 310 29.38 -20.86 15.94
N GLN A 311 30.58 -20.58 16.44
CA GLN A 311 30.88 -20.54 17.86
C GLN A 311 31.72 -19.31 18.19
N ASP A 312 31.24 -18.50 19.14
CA ASP A 312 31.96 -17.37 19.72
C ASP A 312 31.26 -16.95 21.03
N THR A 313 31.69 -15.86 21.65
CA THR A 313 31.02 -15.28 22.84
C THR A 313 30.46 -13.90 22.51
N CYS A 314 29.17 -13.72 22.76
CA CYS A 314 28.50 -12.42 22.75
C CYS A 314 28.39 -11.86 24.17
N TYR A 315 28.17 -10.56 24.28
CA TYR A 315 28.11 -9.90 25.58
C TYR A 315 26.87 -9.01 25.70
N PHE A 316 26.10 -9.22 26.76
CA PHE A 316 24.92 -8.43 27.08
C PHE A 316 25.24 -7.48 28.24
N SER A 317 25.06 -6.18 28.04
CA SER A 317 25.40 -5.13 29.01
C SER A 317 24.18 -4.30 29.37
N ILE A 318 24.06 -3.96 30.65
CA ILE A 318 23.10 -2.98 31.17
C ILE A 318 23.73 -2.19 32.34
N GLY A 319 23.22 -0.99 32.62
CA GLY A 319 23.59 -0.26 33.83
C GLY A 319 23.24 -1.02 35.11
N LEU A 320 24.12 -0.95 36.13
CA LEU A 320 23.95 -1.64 37.41
C LEU A 320 22.60 -1.31 38.08
N LYS A 321 22.24 -0.03 38.10
CA LYS A 321 20.98 0.44 38.68
C LYS A 321 19.76 -0.15 37.98
N ASP A 322 19.85 -0.31 36.66
CA ASP A 322 18.77 -0.86 35.85
C ASP A 322 18.69 -2.39 36.02
N ALA A 323 19.83 -3.09 36.13
CA ALA A 323 19.86 -4.51 36.49
C ALA A 323 19.21 -4.78 37.85
N ILE A 324 19.56 -3.98 38.87
CA ILE A 324 18.95 -4.03 40.20
C ILE A 324 17.45 -3.74 40.09
N HIS A 325 17.05 -2.78 39.27
CA HIS A 325 15.65 -2.44 39.09
C HIS A 325 14.85 -3.61 38.50
N LEU A 326 15.35 -4.25 37.44
CA LEU A 326 14.71 -5.39 36.80
C LEU A 326 14.68 -6.63 37.71
N GLY A 327 15.79 -6.96 38.38
CA GLY A 327 15.85 -8.06 39.34
C GLY A 327 14.94 -7.83 40.55
N GLY A 328 14.91 -6.59 41.06
CA GLY A 328 14.07 -6.19 42.19
C GLY A 328 12.57 -6.26 41.89
N ILE A 329 12.15 -5.94 40.67
CA ILE A 329 10.76 -6.15 40.22
C ILE A 329 10.43 -7.65 40.21
N LEU A 330 11.34 -8.48 39.69
CA LEU A 330 11.10 -9.93 39.57
C LEU A 330 10.94 -10.62 40.94
N ILE A 331 11.69 -10.19 41.96
CA ILE A 331 11.53 -10.68 43.35
C ILE A 331 10.45 -9.93 44.15
N MET A 332 9.70 -9.05 43.49
CA MET A 332 8.57 -8.31 44.05
C MET A 332 8.95 -7.39 45.23
N LEU A 333 10.11 -6.72 45.14
CA LEU A 333 10.46 -5.71 46.15
C LEU A 333 9.40 -4.61 46.20
N PRO A 334 8.95 -4.20 47.41
CA PRO A 334 8.08 -3.05 47.57
C PRO A 334 8.68 -1.79 46.92
N PRO A 335 7.89 -0.90 46.31
CA PRO A 335 8.42 0.24 45.56
C PRO A 335 9.40 1.13 46.34
N ALA A 336 9.16 1.35 47.64
CA ALA A 336 10.05 2.13 48.49
C ALA A 336 11.40 1.42 48.73
N GLU A 337 11.38 0.09 48.90
CA GLU A 337 12.57 -0.73 49.08
C GLU A 337 13.36 -0.83 47.78
N LEU A 338 12.67 -1.04 46.65
CA LEU A 338 13.25 -1.04 45.31
C LEU A 338 14.01 0.25 45.02
N ILE A 339 13.45 1.40 45.36
CA ILE A 339 14.13 2.70 45.21
C ILE A 339 15.40 2.76 46.06
N ASN A 340 15.37 2.25 47.29
CA ASN A 340 16.52 2.26 48.19
C ASN A 340 17.63 1.35 47.66
N VAL A 341 17.34 0.10 47.31
CA VAL A 341 18.37 -0.83 46.79
C VAL A 341 18.97 -0.34 45.47
N VAL A 342 18.17 0.28 44.59
CA VAL A 342 18.67 0.90 43.35
C VAL A 342 19.57 2.10 43.63
N ASN A 343 19.23 2.93 44.63
CA ASN A 343 20.03 4.10 44.99
C ASN A 343 21.35 3.72 45.68
N GLU A 344 21.32 2.68 46.52
CA GLU A 344 22.48 2.14 47.23
C GLU A 344 23.37 1.26 46.32
N GLU A 345 22.89 0.95 45.11
CA GLU A 345 23.54 0.02 44.18
C GLU A 345 23.75 -1.37 44.81
N ASP A 346 22.79 -1.81 45.64
CA ASP A 346 22.81 -3.11 46.30
C ASP A 346 22.43 -4.23 45.32
N PHE A 347 23.44 -4.82 44.70
CA PHE A 347 23.31 -5.97 43.82
C PHE A 347 23.62 -7.26 44.59
N SER A 348 22.72 -7.58 45.51
CA SER A 348 22.77 -8.77 46.37
C SER A 348 22.67 -10.07 45.58
N GLU A 349 22.92 -11.22 46.23
CA GLU A 349 22.79 -12.55 45.62
C GLU A 349 21.38 -12.77 45.06
N ASP A 350 20.34 -12.46 45.85
CA ASP A 350 18.93 -12.58 45.42
C ASP A 350 18.62 -11.71 44.19
N THR A 351 19.10 -10.46 44.18
CA THR A 351 18.89 -9.54 43.05
C THR A 351 19.68 -9.98 41.81
N THR A 352 20.87 -10.54 42.00
CA THR A 352 21.74 -11.05 40.94
C THR A 352 21.12 -12.28 40.28
N ASP A 353 20.61 -13.21 41.08
CA ASP A 353 19.95 -14.42 40.58
C ASP A 353 18.66 -14.07 39.81
N ALA A 354 17.86 -13.17 40.37
CA ALA A 354 16.65 -12.69 39.71
C ALA A 354 16.93 -11.97 38.40
N TYR A 355 17.90 -11.04 38.38
CA TYR A 355 18.33 -10.44 37.13
C TYR A 355 18.90 -11.50 36.16
N GLY A 356 19.55 -12.54 36.68
CA GLY A 356 20.00 -13.68 35.91
C GLY A 356 18.88 -14.41 35.17
N GLU A 357 17.66 -14.47 35.71
CA GLU A 357 16.49 -15.02 35.02
C GLU A 357 15.99 -14.10 33.90
N VAL A 358 16.05 -12.77 34.10
CA VAL A 358 15.80 -11.80 33.01
C VAL A 358 16.76 -12.06 31.86
N VAL A 359 18.05 -12.27 32.14
CA VAL A 359 19.04 -12.56 31.09
C VAL A 359 18.84 -13.95 30.46
N ASN A 360 18.31 -14.93 31.18
CA ASN A 360 17.92 -16.22 30.59
C ASN A 360 16.82 -16.02 29.52
N ILE A 361 15.82 -15.18 29.79
CA ILE A 361 14.80 -14.81 28.79
C ILE A 361 15.44 -14.12 27.58
N VAL A 362 16.37 -13.18 27.81
CA VAL A 362 17.11 -12.53 26.71
C VAL A 362 17.81 -13.57 25.83
N SER A 363 18.57 -14.47 26.44
CA SER A 363 19.25 -15.59 25.78
C SER A 363 18.29 -16.48 24.97
N GLY A 364 17.11 -16.78 25.54
CA GLY A 364 16.06 -17.57 24.90
C GLY A 364 15.47 -16.88 23.67
N VAL A 365 15.21 -15.57 23.75
CA VAL A 365 14.69 -14.79 22.62
C VAL A 365 15.69 -14.75 21.46
N TYR A 366 16.95 -14.41 21.74
CA TYR A 366 17.98 -14.41 20.70
C TYR A 366 18.17 -15.79 20.06
N THR A 367 18.13 -16.86 20.86
CA THR A 367 18.19 -18.24 20.36
C THR A 367 17.02 -18.54 19.43
N ALA A 368 15.79 -18.23 19.85
CA ALA A 368 14.61 -18.49 19.05
C ALA A 368 14.66 -17.75 17.70
N VAL A 369 14.97 -16.46 17.71
CA VAL A 369 15.00 -15.64 16.47
C VAL A 369 16.11 -16.11 15.53
N PHE A 370 17.33 -16.31 16.02
CA PHE A 370 18.44 -16.72 15.16
C PHE A 370 18.32 -18.17 14.68
N GLU A 371 17.84 -19.11 15.51
CA GLU A 371 17.65 -20.50 15.07
C GLU A 371 16.54 -20.61 14.01
N GLU A 372 15.46 -19.84 14.16
CA GLU A 372 14.35 -19.83 13.22
C GLU A 372 14.69 -19.11 11.92
N GLN A 373 15.38 -17.98 11.97
CA GLN A 373 15.46 -17.05 10.84
C GLN A 373 16.85 -16.78 10.29
N TYR A 374 17.92 -16.98 11.06
CA TYR A 374 19.25 -16.78 10.50
C TYR A 374 19.66 -17.97 9.62
N THR A 375 20.54 -17.71 8.64
CA THR A 375 21.04 -18.74 7.71
C THR A 375 21.86 -19.81 8.42
N LYS A 376 22.50 -19.45 9.55
CA LYS A 376 23.26 -20.35 10.41
C LYS A 376 22.50 -20.58 11.71
N LYS A 377 22.39 -21.82 12.14
CA LYS A 377 21.79 -22.11 13.45
C LYS A 377 22.71 -21.64 14.57
N LEU A 378 22.29 -20.62 15.31
CA LEU A 378 22.99 -20.08 16.48
C LEU A 378 22.09 -20.20 17.70
N ARG A 379 22.66 -20.70 18.81
CA ARG A 379 22.01 -20.76 20.12
C ARG A 379 22.85 -19.99 21.12
N TYR A 380 22.21 -19.16 21.92
CA TYR A 380 22.85 -18.32 22.92
C TYR A 380 22.61 -18.94 24.30
N ILE A 381 23.68 -19.07 25.08
CA ILE A 381 23.66 -19.68 26.41
C ILE A 381 24.31 -18.71 27.40
N LYS A 382 23.52 -18.24 28.39
CA LYS A 382 24.04 -17.46 29.51
C LYS A 382 25.13 -18.24 30.26
N LYS A 383 26.28 -17.60 30.51
CA LYS A 383 27.39 -18.20 31.27
C LYS A 383 27.65 -17.53 32.60
N ARG A 384 28.17 -16.30 32.57
CA ARG A 384 28.57 -15.57 33.77
C ARG A 384 28.03 -14.14 33.73
N LEU A 385 27.67 -13.65 34.91
CA LEU A 385 27.36 -12.25 35.19
C LEU A 385 28.57 -11.66 35.91
N GLN A 386 29.05 -10.50 35.46
CA GLN A 386 30.17 -9.80 36.07
C GLN A 386 29.91 -8.30 36.14
N LEU A 387 30.34 -7.69 37.25
CA LEU A 387 30.27 -6.24 37.43
C LEU A 387 31.48 -5.57 36.80
N VAL A 388 31.23 -4.62 35.91
CA VAL A 388 32.27 -3.90 35.16
C VAL A 388 32.19 -2.42 35.48
N VAL A 389 33.35 -1.79 35.70
CA VAL A 389 33.48 -0.33 35.76
C VAL A 389 34.17 0.12 34.48
N PRO A 390 33.46 0.72 33.51
CA PRO A 390 34.00 1.04 32.18
C PRO A 390 35.33 1.81 32.22
N LEU A 391 35.45 2.80 33.12
CA LEU A 391 36.67 3.60 33.29
C LEU A 391 37.89 2.82 33.85
N LYS A 392 37.70 1.58 34.30
CA LYS A 392 38.77 0.69 34.78
C LYS A 392 39.10 -0.42 33.78
N VAL A 393 38.46 -0.44 32.62
CA VAL A 393 38.71 -1.46 31.61
C VAL A 393 40.03 -1.14 30.89
N GLU A 394 40.96 -2.08 30.94
CA GLU A 394 42.18 -2.02 30.11
C GLU A 394 41.84 -2.49 28.70
N THR A 395 41.95 -1.61 27.71
CA THR A 395 41.56 -1.87 26.33
C THR A 395 42.32 -3.04 25.71
N ALA A 396 43.64 -3.10 25.94
CA ALA A 396 44.51 -4.16 25.43
C ALA A 396 44.38 -5.52 26.15
N SER A 397 43.60 -5.60 27.23
CA SER A 397 43.33 -6.87 27.93
C SER A 397 42.24 -7.65 27.19
N ASP A 398 42.19 -8.97 27.35
CA ASP A 398 41.05 -9.79 26.91
C ASP A 398 39.86 -9.74 27.88
N GLU A 399 39.99 -9.00 28.99
CA GLU A 399 38.95 -8.79 30.00
C GLU A 399 38.44 -7.34 30.01
N PRO A 400 37.15 -7.09 30.31
CA PRO A 400 36.10 -8.08 30.57
C PRO A 400 35.59 -8.76 29.29
N ILE A 401 35.89 -8.19 28.12
CA ILE A 401 35.66 -8.75 26.78
C ILE A 401 36.95 -8.64 25.94
N PRO A 402 37.18 -9.53 24.95
CA PRO A 402 38.31 -9.46 24.02
C PRO A 402 38.38 -8.15 23.23
N ASP A 403 39.58 -7.72 22.85
CA ASP A 403 39.76 -6.57 21.97
C ASP A 403 39.49 -6.95 20.50
N LYS A 404 38.21 -6.90 20.13
CA LYS A 404 37.70 -7.19 18.78
C LYS A 404 36.71 -6.10 18.35
N LEU A 405 36.35 -6.11 17.07
CA LEU A 405 35.20 -5.34 16.59
C LEU A 405 33.91 -6.09 16.90
N TYR A 406 32.93 -5.34 17.41
CA TYR A 406 31.61 -5.84 17.76
C TYR A 406 30.54 -5.13 16.94
N TYR A 407 29.54 -5.88 16.49
CA TYR A 407 28.26 -5.31 16.11
C TYR A 407 27.45 -5.10 17.39
N ALA A 408 27.29 -3.85 17.80
CA ALA A 408 26.54 -3.49 18.99
C ALA A 408 25.10 -3.15 18.62
N SER A 409 24.15 -3.81 19.28
CA SER A 409 22.73 -3.51 19.23
C SER A 409 22.30 -2.90 20.56
N SER A 410 22.01 -1.61 20.56
CA SER A 410 21.60 -0.84 21.74
C SER A 410 20.13 -0.46 21.63
N MET A 411 19.41 -0.51 22.75
CA MET A 411 18.00 -0.10 22.82
C MET A 411 17.68 0.51 24.19
N ALA A 412 16.85 1.56 24.19
CA ALA A 412 16.39 2.24 25.38
C ALA A 412 15.30 1.42 26.08
N VAL A 413 15.37 1.30 27.40
CA VAL A 413 14.42 0.51 28.19
C VAL A 413 13.48 1.42 28.97
N THR A 414 12.19 1.16 28.87
CA THR A 414 11.16 1.77 29.73
C THR A 414 10.38 0.68 30.44
N VAL A 415 10.20 0.81 31.75
CA VAL A 415 9.45 -0.15 32.58
C VAL A 415 8.37 0.60 33.35
N ASP A 416 7.10 0.24 33.15
CA ASP A 416 5.93 0.89 33.75
C ASP A 416 5.96 2.44 33.61
N GLY A 417 6.32 2.90 32.40
CA GLY A 417 6.47 4.32 32.08
C GLY A 417 7.70 5.02 32.69
N LYS A 418 8.52 4.33 33.50
CA LYS A 418 9.81 4.83 33.98
C LYS A 418 10.90 4.52 32.97
N SER A 419 11.51 5.57 32.41
CA SER A 419 12.70 5.44 31.57
C SER A 419 13.88 4.97 32.41
N LEU A 420 14.50 3.88 31.98
CA LEU A 420 15.77 3.35 32.46
C LEU A 420 16.89 3.74 31.49
N GLY A 421 18.07 3.14 31.64
CA GLY A 421 19.15 3.25 30.67
C GLY A 421 18.96 2.38 29.42
N ASN A 422 20.06 2.14 28.73
CA ASN A 422 20.10 1.29 27.54
C ASN A 422 20.55 -0.13 27.90
N ILE A 423 19.95 -1.12 27.25
CA ILE A 423 20.55 -2.46 27.14
C ILE A 423 21.35 -2.54 25.84
N SER A 424 22.47 -3.24 25.86
CA SER A 424 23.33 -3.42 24.69
C SER A 424 23.74 -4.87 24.54
N MET A 425 23.55 -5.43 23.35
CA MET A 425 24.04 -6.74 22.95
C MET A 425 25.21 -6.58 21.98
N LEU A 426 26.36 -7.15 22.31
CA LEU A 426 27.59 -7.07 21.54
C LEU A 426 27.87 -8.41 20.86
N PHE A 427 27.86 -8.43 19.53
CA PHE A 427 28.16 -9.61 18.72
C PHE A 427 29.54 -9.45 18.08
N PRO A 428 30.45 -10.42 18.17
CA PRO A 428 31.68 -10.38 17.36
C PRO A 428 31.34 -10.24 15.87
N VAL A 429 31.98 -9.29 15.18
CA VAL A 429 31.69 -9.01 13.75
C VAL A 429 31.87 -10.26 12.88
N ALA A 430 32.88 -11.09 13.19
CA ALA A 430 33.14 -12.36 12.51
C ALA A 430 31.99 -13.38 12.68
N LEU A 431 31.36 -13.42 13.87
CA LEU A 431 30.24 -14.33 14.15
C LEU A 431 29.04 -14.05 13.24
N LEU A 432 28.82 -12.77 12.91
CA LEU A 432 27.73 -12.34 12.02
C LEU A 432 28.14 -12.26 10.54
N GLN A 433 29.38 -12.62 10.22
CA GLN A 433 29.97 -12.52 8.87
C GLN A 433 29.93 -11.08 8.32
N LEU A 434 30.17 -10.09 9.18
CA LEU A 434 30.20 -8.67 8.84
C LEU A 434 31.63 -8.13 8.63
N GLU A 435 32.55 -8.98 8.17
CA GLU A 435 33.94 -8.57 7.92
C GLU A 435 34.03 -7.70 6.65
N ARG A 436 34.47 -6.45 6.79
CA ARG A 436 34.83 -5.63 5.63
C ARG A 436 36.15 -6.14 5.07
N GLN A 437 36.18 -6.51 3.79
CA GLN A 437 37.45 -6.80 3.12
C GLN A 437 38.32 -5.54 3.17
N PRO A 438 39.59 -5.63 3.60
CA PRO A 438 40.50 -4.50 3.47
C PRO A 438 40.63 -4.19 1.98
N VAL A 439 40.19 -2.99 1.59
CA VAL A 439 40.59 -2.41 0.31
C VAL A 439 42.11 -2.33 0.37
N GLU A 440 42.81 -3.00 -0.54
CA GLU A 440 44.25 -2.82 -0.70
C GLU A 440 44.52 -1.32 -0.86
N GLU A 441 45.03 -0.69 0.20
CA GLU A 441 45.62 0.64 0.15
C GLU A 441 46.72 0.59 -0.89
N THR A 442 46.41 1.09 -2.07
CA THR A 442 47.36 1.21 -3.16
C THR A 442 48.37 2.25 -2.71
N ALA A 443 49.57 1.77 -2.35
CA ALA A 443 50.69 2.61 -1.98
C ALA A 443 50.91 3.71 -3.04
N GLU A 444 50.82 4.97 -2.59
CA GLU A 444 51.15 6.14 -3.40
C GLU A 444 52.62 6.07 -3.87
N PRO A 445 52.91 6.35 -5.16
CA PRO A 445 54.21 6.82 -5.56
C PRO A 445 54.21 8.36 -5.67
N VAL A 446 54.83 8.96 -4.67
CA VAL A 446 55.72 10.14 -4.71
C VAL A 446 55.59 11.07 -5.92
N ARG A 447 55.07 12.28 -5.64
CA ARG A 447 55.23 13.48 -6.47
C ARG A 447 56.70 13.85 -6.69
N SER A 448 57.09 14.07 -7.95
CA SER A 448 58.21 14.96 -8.29
C SER A 448 57.78 16.04 -9.27
N THR A 449 58.07 17.27 -8.86
CA THR A 449 57.93 18.60 -9.48
C THR A 449 58.49 18.76 -10.90
N ALA A 450 57.81 19.55 -11.76
CA ALA A 450 58.28 20.87 -12.25
C ALA A 450 57.58 21.36 -13.54
N THR A 451 56.80 22.44 -13.39
CA THR A 451 56.97 23.75 -14.10
C THR A 451 57.07 23.76 -15.64
N ARG A 452 56.11 24.34 -16.38
CA ARG A 452 55.98 25.79 -16.73
C ARG A 452 55.12 26.04 -18.00
N ARG A 453 54.24 27.05 -17.88
CA ARG A 453 53.88 28.14 -18.81
C ARG A 453 52.97 27.91 -20.03
N ALA A 454 51.92 28.74 -20.00
CA ALA A 454 51.02 29.21 -21.05
C ALA A 454 51.74 29.86 -22.26
N VAL A 455 51.03 29.96 -23.40
CA VAL A 455 50.52 31.22 -23.99
C VAL A 455 49.69 30.90 -25.26
N ALA A 456 48.64 31.70 -25.46
CA ALA A 456 47.67 31.73 -26.54
C ALA A 456 48.25 32.15 -27.92
N GLU A 457 47.56 31.81 -29.03
CA GLU A 457 46.89 32.75 -29.95
C GLU A 457 46.57 32.15 -31.34
N LYS A 458 45.32 32.42 -31.77
CA LYS A 458 44.85 32.81 -33.11
C LYS A 458 44.94 31.87 -34.32
N ALA A 459 43.74 31.56 -34.83
CA ALA A 459 43.43 31.27 -36.24
C ALA A 459 43.69 32.51 -37.15
N PRO A 460 43.76 32.35 -38.50
CA PRO A 460 42.52 32.38 -39.30
C PRO A 460 42.49 31.58 -40.64
N LYS A 461 41.26 31.21 -41.05
CA LYS A 461 40.58 31.16 -42.39
C LYS A 461 41.43 30.86 -43.66
N SER A 462 40.99 30.04 -44.63
CA SER A 462 39.81 30.27 -45.51
C SER A 462 39.60 29.12 -46.52
N GLN A 463 38.32 28.83 -46.85
CA GLN A 463 37.71 28.61 -48.21
C GLN A 463 38.16 27.41 -49.08
N GLU A 464 37.35 26.75 -49.92
CA GLU A 464 35.91 26.77 -50.30
C GLU A 464 35.66 25.61 -51.30
N ALA A 465 34.38 25.40 -51.64
CA ALA A 465 33.79 24.72 -52.81
C ALA A 465 33.21 23.31 -52.58
N GLN A 466 32.02 22.94 -53.06
CA GLN A 466 30.91 23.64 -53.75
C GLN A 466 29.72 22.64 -53.78
N SER A 467 28.50 23.17 -53.69
CA SER A 467 27.19 22.48 -53.78
C SER A 467 26.86 21.98 -55.21
N PRO A 468 25.76 21.21 -55.45
CA PRO A 468 24.49 21.90 -55.79
C PRO A 468 23.13 21.22 -55.40
N ALA A 469 22.18 22.08 -55.00
CA ALA A 469 20.72 22.22 -55.31
C ALA A 469 19.86 21.01 -55.77
N ARG A 470 18.76 20.59 -55.08
CA ARG A 470 17.36 21.13 -54.87
C ARG A 470 16.34 20.28 -55.68
N PRO A 471 15.10 19.97 -55.20
CA PRO A 471 14.04 20.99 -55.15
C PRO A 471 13.10 20.92 -53.92
N GLU A 472 12.50 22.07 -53.61
CA GLU A 472 11.50 22.30 -52.57
C GLU A 472 10.09 21.86 -52.98
N LYS A 473 9.31 21.43 -51.97
CA LYS A 473 7.84 21.41 -51.93
C LYS A 473 7.37 21.96 -50.58
N PRO A 474 6.15 22.52 -50.51
CA PRO A 474 5.82 23.66 -49.64
C PRO A 474 5.51 23.25 -48.20
N VAL A 475 6.09 23.99 -47.25
CA VAL A 475 5.70 23.92 -45.82
C VAL A 475 4.40 24.69 -45.64
N LYS A 476 3.34 23.99 -45.24
CA LYS A 476 2.12 24.60 -44.69
C LYS A 476 2.51 25.32 -43.39
N GLN A 477 2.38 26.64 -43.36
CA GLN A 477 2.37 27.41 -42.12
C GLN A 477 1.16 26.98 -41.29
N ALA A 478 1.42 26.39 -40.12
CA ALA A 478 0.43 26.30 -39.05
C ALA A 478 0.08 27.73 -38.62
N ALA A 479 -1.17 28.13 -38.82
CA ALA A 479 -1.67 29.41 -38.39
C ALA A 479 -1.70 29.43 -36.86
N GLN A 480 -0.98 30.39 -36.26
CA GLN A 480 -1.13 30.72 -34.84
C GLN A 480 -2.59 31.13 -34.58
N ILE A 481 -3.30 30.36 -33.75
CA ILE A 481 -4.65 30.71 -33.31
C ILE A 481 -4.55 32.02 -32.51
N SER A 482 -5.21 33.09 -33.00
CA SER A 482 -5.23 34.39 -32.31
C SER A 482 -5.88 34.26 -30.93
N ALA A 483 -5.53 35.14 -29.99
CA ALA A 483 -6.10 35.15 -28.65
C ALA A 483 -7.65 35.26 -28.66
N GLU A 484 -8.21 35.95 -29.66
CA GLU A 484 -9.66 36.06 -29.88
C GLU A 484 -10.29 34.73 -30.32
N ALA A 485 -9.58 33.92 -31.10
CA ALA A 485 -10.05 32.60 -31.54
C ALA A 485 -9.97 31.54 -30.42
N LYS A 486 -9.03 31.67 -29.46
CA LYS A 486 -9.03 30.84 -28.25
C LYS A 486 -10.19 31.17 -27.32
N ASP A 487 -10.49 32.45 -27.12
CA ASP A 487 -11.60 32.89 -26.26
C ASP A 487 -12.99 32.56 -26.86
N SER A 488 -13.14 32.60 -28.18
CA SER A 488 -14.37 32.16 -28.83
C SER A 488 -14.58 30.64 -28.73
N LEU A 489 -13.50 29.85 -28.85
CA LEU A 489 -13.51 28.41 -28.69
C LEU A 489 -13.83 27.98 -27.25
N ASP A 490 -13.24 28.62 -26.23
CA ASP A 490 -13.55 28.34 -24.82
C ASP A 490 -15.01 28.67 -24.48
N ARG A 491 -15.54 29.77 -25.03
CA ARG A 491 -16.96 30.10 -24.95
C ARG A 491 -17.83 29.05 -25.63
N HIS A 492 -17.42 28.53 -26.79
CA HIS A 492 -18.14 27.47 -27.48
C HIS A 492 -18.16 26.17 -26.67
N ARG A 493 -17.01 25.74 -26.14
CA ARG A 493 -16.86 24.60 -25.24
C ARG A 493 -17.79 24.72 -24.04
N LYS A 494 -17.80 25.86 -23.33
CA LYS A 494 -18.70 26.08 -22.18
C LYS A 494 -20.18 25.99 -22.53
N ARG A 495 -20.58 26.29 -23.77
CA ARG A 495 -21.97 26.06 -24.22
C ARG A 495 -22.25 24.58 -24.45
N VAL A 496 -21.30 23.86 -25.05
CA VAL A 496 -21.37 22.40 -25.21
C VAL A 496 -21.46 21.72 -23.85
N ASP A 497 -20.65 22.14 -22.87
CA ASP A 497 -20.70 21.58 -21.51
C ASP A 497 -22.08 21.77 -20.87
N LYS A 498 -22.64 22.98 -20.98
CA LYS A 498 -24.01 23.25 -20.50
C LYS A 498 -25.06 22.41 -21.21
N LEU A 499 -24.90 22.19 -22.52
CA LEU A 499 -25.80 21.35 -23.30
C LEU A 499 -25.75 19.89 -22.81
N LEU A 500 -24.55 19.38 -22.54
CA LEU A 500 -24.34 18.02 -22.04
C LEU A 500 -24.87 17.83 -20.62
N VAL A 501 -24.87 18.88 -19.78
CA VAL A 501 -25.57 18.86 -18.48
C VAL A 501 -27.07 18.68 -18.67
N VAL A 502 -27.67 19.44 -19.59
CA VAL A 502 -29.11 19.28 -19.92
C VAL A 502 -29.40 17.88 -20.49
N CYS A 503 -28.49 17.32 -21.29
CA CYS A 503 -28.60 15.93 -21.74
C CYS A 503 -28.59 14.95 -20.58
N ALA A 504 -27.71 15.13 -19.58
CA ALA A 504 -27.63 14.28 -18.41
C ALA A 504 -28.92 14.35 -17.56
N GLU A 505 -29.42 15.55 -17.27
CA GLU A 505 -30.66 15.75 -16.50
C GLU A 505 -31.88 15.10 -17.21
N ARG A 506 -31.96 15.26 -18.53
CA ARG A 506 -33.06 14.66 -19.31
C ARG A 506 -32.90 13.15 -19.46
N MET A 507 -31.67 12.65 -19.56
CA MET A 507 -31.37 11.22 -19.58
C MET A 507 -31.79 10.56 -18.26
N GLU A 508 -31.44 11.17 -17.12
CA GLU A 508 -31.88 10.73 -15.80
C GLU A 508 -33.41 10.65 -15.72
N SER A 509 -34.14 11.68 -16.15
CA SER A 509 -35.61 11.66 -16.12
C SER A 509 -36.22 10.57 -17.02
N GLU A 510 -35.73 10.41 -18.25
CA GLU A 510 -36.33 9.49 -19.23
C GLU A 510 -35.98 8.02 -18.93
N VAL A 511 -34.73 7.75 -18.50
CA VAL A 511 -34.31 6.40 -18.12
C VAL A 511 -34.98 6.00 -16.80
N SER A 512 -35.11 6.90 -15.83
CA SER A 512 -35.86 6.62 -14.59
C SER A 512 -37.32 6.31 -14.87
N ALA A 513 -37.96 7.08 -15.76
CA ALA A 513 -39.35 6.84 -16.15
C ALA A 513 -39.53 5.49 -16.87
N LEU A 514 -38.56 5.09 -17.70
CA LEU A 514 -38.59 3.82 -18.41
C LEU A 514 -38.43 2.63 -17.45
N LEU A 515 -37.51 2.72 -16.49
CA LEU A 515 -37.22 1.64 -15.55
C LEU A 515 -38.21 1.60 -14.36
N GLY A 516 -38.88 2.72 -14.06
CA GLY A 516 -39.68 2.87 -12.85
C GLY A 516 -38.84 2.92 -11.57
N ILE A 517 -37.55 3.26 -11.69
CA ILE A 517 -36.52 3.27 -10.63
C ILE A 517 -35.82 4.64 -10.66
N ASP A 518 -35.35 5.14 -9.51
CA ASP A 518 -34.63 6.42 -9.45
C ASP A 518 -33.20 6.26 -9.97
N VAL A 519 -32.92 6.75 -11.18
CA VAL A 519 -31.58 6.75 -11.79
C VAL A 519 -30.99 8.14 -11.65
N LYS A 520 -29.79 8.25 -11.06
CA LYS A 520 -29.08 9.53 -10.96
C LYS A 520 -27.78 9.53 -11.74
N LEU A 521 -27.51 10.66 -12.39
CA LEU A 521 -26.23 10.94 -13.05
C LEU A 521 -25.56 12.13 -12.36
N ILE A 522 -24.44 11.89 -11.69
CA ILE A 522 -23.74 12.91 -10.90
C ILE A 522 -22.28 13.09 -11.36
N ASN A 523 -21.63 14.16 -10.88
CA ASN A 523 -20.21 14.44 -11.11
C ASN A 523 -19.80 14.43 -12.59
N GLN A 524 -20.55 15.11 -13.45
CA GLN A 524 -20.23 15.20 -14.87
C GLN A 524 -18.88 15.90 -15.10
N ASP A 525 -17.97 15.22 -15.81
CA ASP A 525 -16.69 15.75 -16.27
C ASP A 525 -16.58 15.67 -17.79
N ASN A 526 -16.12 16.76 -18.40
CA ASN A 526 -16.03 16.89 -19.85
C ASN A 526 -14.62 17.30 -20.29
N ARG A 527 -14.00 16.48 -21.15
CA ARG A 527 -12.62 16.70 -21.59
C ARG A 527 -12.33 16.12 -22.96
N VAL A 528 -11.27 16.61 -23.60
CA VAL A 528 -10.72 16.00 -24.82
C VAL A 528 -9.92 14.76 -24.43
N ILE A 529 -10.11 13.66 -25.16
CA ILE A 529 -9.39 12.41 -24.94
C ILE A 529 -9.15 11.69 -26.28
N GLY A 530 -8.00 11.06 -26.43
CA GLY A 530 -7.73 10.14 -27.54
C GLY A 530 -8.23 8.71 -27.25
N LYS A 531 -8.23 7.86 -28.28
CA LYS A 531 -8.63 6.45 -28.16
C LYS A 531 -7.80 5.67 -27.12
N GLU A 532 -6.47 5.78 -27.18
CA GLU A 532 -5.58 5.08 -26.25
C GLU A 532 -5.82 5.49 -24.77
N PRO A 533 -5.74 6.79 -24.39
CA PRO A 533 -5.99 7.20 -23.00
C PRO A 533 -7.40 6.89 -22.51
N PHE A 534 -8.40 6.83 -23.40
CA PHE A 534 -9.75 6.38 -23.02
C PHE A 534 -9.74 4.93 -22.52
N PHE A 535 -9.19 4.00 -23.30
CA PHE A 535 -9.16 2.59 -22.92
C PHE A 535 -8.15 2.28 -21.81
N SER A 536 -7.07 3.05 -21.68
CA SER A 536 -6.07 2.85 -20.62
C SER A 536 -6.47 3.50 -19.28
N ASP A 537 -7.07 4.69 -19.29
CA ASP A 537 -7.18 5.49 -18.07
C ASP A 537 -8.63 5.71 -17.61
N VAL A 538 -9.63 5.54 -18.49
CA VAL A 538 -11.04 5.86 -18.17
C VAL A 538 -11.88 4.62 -17.87
N VAL A 539 -11.78 3.57 -18.69
CA VAL A 539 -12.68 2.40 -18.60
C VAL A 539 -11.95 1.12 -18.22
N SER A 540 -12.44 0.35 -17.24
CA SER A 540 -11.85 -0.93 -16.78
C SER A 540 -12.88 -2.06 -16.79
N GLY A 541 -12.43 -3.31 -16.94
CA GLY A 541 -13.31 -4.47 -17.12
C GLY A 541 -14.01 -4.49 -18.48
N LYS A 542 -14.87 -5.50 -18.73
CA LYS A 542 -15.64 -5.61 -19.99
C LYS A 542 -16.59 -4.41 -20.14
N GLN A 543 -16.66 -3.85 -21.34
CA GLN A 543 -17.55 -2.72 -21.65
C GLN A 543 -18.57 -3.10 -22.70
N VAL A 544 -19.74 -2.47 -22.63
CA VAL A 544 -20.74 -2.45 -23.70
C VAL A 544 -20.66 -1.10 -24.40
N ILE A 545 -20.50 -1.12 -25.73
CA ILE A 545 -20.48 0.06 -26.58
C ILE A 545 -21.75 0.08 -27.42
N ALA A 546 -22.61 1.07 -27.20
CA ALA A 546 -23.70 1.40 -28.11
C ALA A 546 -23.21 2.41 -29.15
N ARG A 547 -23.21 1.99 -30.42
CA ARG A 547 -22.86 2.86 -31.56
C ARG A 547 -24.03 3.76 -31.89
N MET A 548 -23.77 5.05 -32.04
CA MET A 548 -24.78 6.04 -32.43
C MET A 548 -24.32 6.77 -33.69
N ASP A 549 -25.04 6.57 -34.78
CA ASP A 549 -24.86 7.37 -35.99
C ASP A 549 -25.47 8.75 -35.75
N VAL A 550 -24.68 9.78 -36.01
CA VAL A 550 -25.10 11.18 -35.93
C VAL A 550 -25.35 11.67 -37.34
N VAL A 551 -26.57 12.14 -37.60
CA VAL A 551 -27.03 12.62 -38.91
C VAL A 551 -27.67 14.01 -38.79
N GLY A 552 -27.64 14.81 -39.85
CA GLY A 552 -28.24 16.14 -39.86
C GLY A 552 -27.38 17.16 -40.58
N GLU A 553 -27.11 18.31 -39.94
CA GLU A 553 -26.20 19.31 -40.49
C GLU A 553 -24.72 18.90 -40.43
N LEU A 554 -24.38 17.99 -39.52
CA LEU A 554 -23.08 17.31 -39.44
C LEU A 554 -23.34 15.81 -39.36
N GLU A 555 -22.39 15.03 -39.87
CA GLU A 555 -22.47 13.57 -39.89
C GLU A 555 -21.24 12.96 -39.21
N GLY A 556 -21.43 11.89 -38.46
CA GLY A 556 -20.36 11.22 -37.74
C GLY A 556 -20.89 10.09 -36.85
N LYS A 557 -20.03 9.57 -35.98
CA LYS A 557 -20.39 8.49 -35.05
C LYS A 557 -20.02 8.85 -33.62
N SER A 558 -20.99 8.84 -32.72
CA SER A 558 -20.77 8.92 -31.28
C SER A 558 -20.96 7.55 -30.64
N HIS A 559 -20.43 7.37 -29.44
CA HIS A 559 -20.49 6.09 -28.75
C HIS A 559 -20.88 6.31 -27.29
N LEU A 560 -21.83 5.51 -26.82
CA LEU A 560 -22.19 5.39 -25.40
C LEU A 560 -21.51 4.13 -24.86
N ILE A 561 -20.73 4.27 -23.80
CA ILE A 561 -19.93 3.21 -23.20
C ILE A 561 -20.25 3.09 -21.72
N ILE A 562 -20.54 1.87 -21.28
CA ILE A 562 -20.82 1.52 -19.89
C ILE A 562 -20.17 0.17 -19.56
N ASN A 563 -19.90 -0.09 -18.28
CA ASN A 563 -19.44 -1.40 -17.83
C ASN A 563 -20.48 -2.49 -18.15
N LEU A 564 -20.02 -3.69 -18.51
CA LEU A 564 -20.88 -4.83 -18.85
C LEU A 564 -21.83 -5.21 -17.71
N ARG A 565 -21.35 -5.23 -16.45
CA ARG A 565 -22.16 -5.57 -15.29
C ARG A 565 -23.29 -4.56 -15.07
N ASP A 566 -23.00 -3.28 -15.29
CA ASP A 566 -23.99 -2.22 -15.20
C ASP A 566 -24.99 -2.31 -16.36
N ALA A 567 -24.54 -2.58 -17.59
CA ALA A 567 -25.44 -2.82 -18.73
C ALA A 567 -26.39 -4.00 -18.47
N ILE A 568 -25.88 -5.10 -17.91
CA ILE A 568 -26.69 -6.26 -17.51
C ILE A 568 -27.69 -5.85 -16.43
N ARG A 569 -27.25 -5.10 -15.40
CA ARG A 569 -28.11 -4.70 -14.28
C ARG A 569 -29.25 -3.78 -14.75
N ILE A 570 -28.96 -2.77 -15.57
CA ILE A 570 -29.96 -1.84 -16.09
C ILE A 570 -30.89 -2.54 -17.10
N GLY A 571 -30.35 -3.37 -18.00
CA GLY A 571 -31.15 -4.15 -18.95
C GLY A 571 -32.04 -5.18 -18.26
N GLY A 572 -31.51 -5.87 -17.26
CA GLY A 572 -32.22 -6.84 -16.43
C GLY A 572 -33.34 -6.21 -15.60
N ALA A 573 -33.13 -4.98 -15.10
CA ALA A 573 -34.18 -4.21 -14.43
C ALA A 573 -35.35 -3.89 -15.38
N LEU A 574 -35.07 -3.54 -16.64
CA LEU A 574 -36.12 -3.24 -17.64
C LEU A 574 -36.99 -4.46 -17.96
N ILE A 575 -36.41 -5.66 -18.02
CA ILE A 575 -37.15 -6.92 -18.25
C ILE A 575 -37.67 -7.56 -16.96
N MET A 576 -37.53 -6.87 -15.82
CA MET A 576 -38.04 -7.28 -14.51
C MET A 576 -37.48 -8.64 -14.04
N LEU A 577 -36.18 -8.88 -14.24
CA LEU A 577 -35.52 -10.05 -13.64
C LEU A 577 -35.69 -10.02 -12.11
N PRO A 578 -36.04 -11.17 -11.47
CA PRO A 578 -36.02 -11.29 -10.02
C PRO A 578 -34.65 -10.90 -9.45
N ALA A 579 -34.61 -10.23 -8.29
CA ALA A 579 -33.36 -9.71 -7.72
C ALA A 579 -32.26 -10.79 -7.56
N SER A 580 -32.62 -12.00 -7.14
CA SER A 580 -31.66 -13.10 -7.02
C SER A 580 -31.10 -13.60 -8.35
N GLU A 581 -31.91 -13.56 -9.40
CA GLU A 581 -31.50 -13.95 -10.76
C GLU A 581 -30.65 -12.84 -11.39
N LEU A 582 -31.05 -11.59 -11.22
CA LEU A 582 -30.29 -10.43 -11.67
C LEU A 582 -28.87 -10.42 -11.11
N GLU A 583 -28.71 -10.63 -9.80
CA GLU A 583 -27.37 -10.67 -9.19
C GLU A 583 -26.54 -11.87 -9.68
N SER A 584 -27.15 -13.02 -9.96
CA SER A 584 -26.45 -14.17 -10.56
C SER A 584 -25.95 -13.85 -11.97
N VAL A 585 -26.83 -13.32 -12.83
CA VAL A 585 -26.53 -12.98 -14.22
C VAL A 585 -25.48 -11.86 -14.29
N VAL A 586 -25.51 -10.90 -13.36
CA VAL A 586 -24.47 -9.86 -13.23
C VAL A 586 -23.14 -10.45 -12.79
N ALA A 587 -23.12 -11.34 -11.80
CA ALA A 587 -21.90 -11.97 -11.31
C ALA A 587 -21.24 -12.90 -12.36
N GLU A 588 -22.06 -13.58 -13.16
CA GLU A 588 -21.63 -14.44 -14.26
C GLU A 588 -21.30 -13.67 -15.54
N GLU A 589 -21.59 -12.36 -15.58
CA GLU A 589 -21.43 -11.48 -16.75
C GLU A 589 -22.16 -12.01 -18.00
N GLU A 590 -23.34 -12.63 -17.80
CA GLU A 590 -24.15 -13.20 -18.87
C GLU A 590 -24.99 -12.10 -19.57
N PHE A 591 -24.43 -11.54 -20.64
CA PHE A 591 -25.14 -10.57 -21.49
C PHE A 591 -25.91 -11.27 -22.61
N GLY A 592 -26.95 -12.01 -22.22
CA GLY A 592 -27.85 -12.74 -23.11
C GLY A 592 -28.65 -11.81 -24.04
N GLU A 593 -29.28 -12.40 -25.07
CA GLU A 593 -30.01 -11.65 -26.10
C GLU A 593 -31.14 -10.78 -25.51
N ASP A 594 -31.91 -11.27 -24.55
CA ASP A 594 -33.00 -10.51 -23.91
C ASP A 594 -32.47 -9.28 -23.15
N THR A 595 -31.41 -9.46 -22.34
CA THR A 595 -30.75 -8.37 -21.61
C THR A 595 -30.09 -7.37 -22.55
N LYS A 596 -29.52 -7.86 -23.65
CA LYS A 596 -28.89 -7.04 -24.69
C LYS A 596 -29.91 -6.21 -25.46
N ASP A 597 -31.06 -6.78 -25.82
CA ASP A 597 -32.15 -6.04 -26.47
C ASP A 597 -32.73 -5.00 -25.51
N ALA A 598 -32.95 -5.37 -24.25
CA ALA A 598 -33.42 -4.47 -23.20
C ALA A 598 -32.48 -3.26 -23.02
N PHE A 599 -31.18 -3.50 -22.82
CA PHE A 599 -30.20 -2.42 -22.75
C PHE A 599 -30.14 -1.63 -24.08
N GLY A 600 -30.36 -2.32 -25.21
CA GLY A 600 -30.48 -1.70 -26.52
C GLY A 600 -31.62 -0.70 -26.64
N GLU A 601 -32.76 -0.93 -25.99
CA GLU A 601 -33.87 0.02 -25.91
C GLU A 601 -33.53 1.21 -25.01
N ILE A 602 -32.80 0.99 -23.93
CA ILE A 602 -32.30 2.08 -23.07
C ILE A 602 -31.34 2.97 -23.87
N ALA A 603 -30.41 2.36 -24.62
CA ALA A 603 -29.52 3.10 -25.51
C ALA A 603 -30.29 3.87 -26.61
N ASN A 604 -31.40 3.32 -27.13
CA ASN A 604 -32.28 4.04 -28.06
C ASN A 604 -32.92 5.28 -27.40
N ILE A 605 -33.41 5.16 -26.17
CA ILE A 605 -33.99 6.30 -25.42
C ILE A 605 -32.93 7.36 -25.17
N ILE A 606 -31.72 6.98 -24.77
CA ILE A 606 -30.60 7.91 -24.61
C ILE A 606 -30.30 8.64 -25.92
N ALA A 607 -30.22 7.93 -27.05
CA ALA A 607 -30.04 8.57 -28.36
C ALA A 607 -31.20 9.55 -28.70
N GLY A 608 -32.44 9.21 -28.32
CA GLY A 608 -33.59 10.09 -28.43
C GLY A 608 -33.47 11.38 -27.60
N VAL A 609 -32.98 11.27 -26.35
CA VAL A 609 -32.70 12.43 -25.48
C VAL A 609 -31.67 13.35 -26.11
N TYR A 610 -30.55 12.80 -26.58
CA TYR A 610 -29.51 13.58 -27.24
C TYR A 610 -30.03 14.27 -28.50
N THR A 611 -30.84 13.58 -29.31
CA THR A 611 -31.51 14.17 -30.46
C THR A 611 -32.37 15.37 -30.07
N ALA A 612 -33.26 15.22 -29.08
CA ALA A 612 -34.16 16.28 -28.68
C ALA A 612 -33.42 17.52 -28.16
N VAL A 613 -32.41 17.32 -27.31
CA VAL A 613 -31.62 18.43 -26.73
C VAL A 613 -30.79 19.15 -27.80
N PHE A 614 -30.15 18.41 -28.71
CA PHE A 614 -29.35 19.01 -29.79
C PHE A 614 -30.21 19.71 -30.85
N GLU A 615 -31.37 19.17 -31.22
CA GLU A 615 -32.29 19.84 -32.16
C GLU A 615 -32.87 21.15 -31.57
N GLU A 616 -33.11 21.20 -30.26
CA GLU A 616 -33.70 22.36 -29.57
C GLU A 616 -32.68 23.45 -29.23
N GLN A 617 -31.49 23.08 -28.75
CA GLN A 617 -30.58 23.99 -28.05
C GLN A 617 -29.20 24.14 -28.68
N TYR A 618 -28.81 23.25 -29.60
CA TYR A 618 -27.52 23.35 -30.27
C TYR A 618 -27.61 24.18 -31.55
N THR A 619 -26.49 24.81 -31.94
CA THR A 619 -26.46 25.66 -33.14
C THR A 619 -26.60 24.87 -34.45
N LYS A 620 -26.38 23.55 -34.40
CA LYS A 620 -26.50 22.61 -35.51
C LYS A 620 -27.57 21.58 -35.20
N ARG A 621 -28.43 21.26 -36.16
CA ARG A 621 -29.42 20.19 -35.99
C ARG A 621 -28.74 18.84 -36.16
N LEU A 622 -28.60 18.11 -35.07
CA LEU A 622 -28.01 16.77 -35.02
C LEU A 622 -29.03 15.78 -34.46
N ARG A 623 -29.10 14.61 -35.08
CA ARG A 623 -29.93 13.49 -34.65
C ARG A 623 -29.06 12.27 -34.42
N PHE A 624 -29.25 11.63 -33.29
CA PHE A 624 -28.50 10.45 -32.83
C PHE A 624 -29.37 9.21 -33.03
N ILE A 625 -28.83 8.19 -33.71
CA ILE A 625 -29.53 6.95 -34.02
C ILE A 625 -28.66 5.79 -33.55
N LYS A 626 -29.12 5.01 -32.57
CA LYS A 626 -28.39 3.81 -32.15
C LYS A 626 -28.43 2.75 -33.26
N THR A 627 -27.25 2.29 -33.68
CA THR A 627 -27.08 1.38 -34.82
C THR A 627 -26.55 0.00 -34.44
N GLY A 628 -25.96 -0.16 -33.25
CA GLY A 628 -25.42 -1.44 -32.81
C GLY A 628 -25.01 -1.45 -31.34
N LEU A 629 -24.71 -2.65 -30.85
CA LEU A 629 -24.18 -2.92 -29.52
C LEU A 629 -23.04 -3.93 -29.64
N ASP A 630 -21.85 -3.56 -29.17
CA ASP A 630 -20.68 -4.43 -29.09
C ASP A 630 -20.23 -4.63 -27.66
N GLN A 631 -19.68 -5.80 -27.38
CA GLN A 631 -18.93 -6.05 -26.16
C GLN A 631 -17.44 -5.98 -26.47
N ILE A 632 -16.69 -5.27 -25.65
CA ILE A 632 -15.25 -5.15 -25.81
C ILE A 632 -14.54 -5.33 -24.47
N VAL A 633 -13.27 -5.72 -24.54
CA VAL A 633 -12.37 -5.65 -23.40
C VAL A 633 -11.34 -4.56 -23.67
N PRO A 634 -11.34 -3.43 -22.92
CA PRO A 634 -10.46 -2.28 -23.17
C PRO A 634 -8.99 -2.65 -23.39
N MET A 635 -8.49 -3.62 -22.63
CA MET A 635 -7.09 -4.04 -22.68
C MET A 635 -6.73 -4.90 -23.91
N LYS A 636 -7.73 -5.45 -24.62
CA LYS A 636 -7.58 -6.18 -25.88
C LYS A 636 -7.79 -5.29 -27.12
N VAL A 637 -8.16 -4.03 -26.93
CA VAL A 637 -8.31 -3.08 -28.04
C VAL A 637 -6.93 -2.71 -28.60
N ASP A 638 -6.76 -2.86 -29.91
CA ASP A 638 -5.62 -2.32 -30.63
C ASP A 638 -5.83 -0.81 -30.82
N PRO A 639 -4.95 0.06 -30.27
CA PRO A 639 -5.10 1.50 -30.39
C PRO A 639 -5.03 2.00 -31.83
N GLU A 640 -4.36 1.27 -32.73
CA GLU A 640 -4.21 1.66 -34.14
C GLU A 640 -5.31 1.12 -35.07
N ALA A 641 -6.13 0.19 -34.58
CA ALA A 641 -7.26 -0.33 -35.36
C ALA A 641 -8.39 0.69 -35.47
N ASP A 642 -9.23 0.59 -36.50
CA ASP A 642 -10.44 1.43 -36.64
C ASP A 642 -11.61 0.95 -35.76
N GLU A 643 -11.46 -0.20 -35.10
CA GLU A 643 -12.45 -0.76 -34.18
C GLU A 643 -11.96 -0.69 -32.72
N PRO A 644 -12.85 -0.50 -31.73
CA PRO A 644 -14.30 -0.32 -31.86
C PRO A 644 -14.72 1.04 -32.42
N PHE A 645 -13.81 2.02 -32.43
CA PHE A 645 -13.93 3.29 -33.14
C PHE A 645 -12.54 3.78 -33.59
N PRO A 646 -12.46 4.71 -34.57
CA PRO A 646 -11.18 5.19 -35.12
C PRO A 646 -10.22 5.79 -34.09
N ASN A 647 -8.93 5.79 -34.41
CA ASN A 647 -7.91 6.46 -33.61
C ASN A 647 -7.91 7.98 -33.84
N ASP A 648 -8.95 8.65 -33.34
CA ASP A 648 -9.13 10.11 -33.40
C ASP A 648 -9.19 10.73 -31.99
N GLU A 649 -9.31 12.06 -31.94
CA GLU A 649 -9.61 12.81 -30.71
C GLU A 649 -11.12 12.95 -30.53
N TYR A 650 -11.57 12.74 -29.28
CA TYR A 650 -12.97 12.78 -28.91
C TYR A 650 -13.19 13.76 -27.76
N TYR A 651 -14.36 14.38 -27.73
CA TYR A 651 -14.90 15.01 -26.53
C TYR A 651 -15.61 13.94 -25.71
N LEU A 652 -15.07 13.64 -24.53
CA LEU A 652 -15.63 12.72 -23.55
C LEU A 652 -16.51 13.49 -22.58
N SER A 653 -17.71 12.98 -22.35
CA SER A 653 -18.62 13.32 -21.25
C SER A 653 -18.76 12.10 -20.35
N THR A 654 -18.23 12.15 -19.14
CA THR A 654 -18.31 11.05 -18.16
C THR A 654 -19.16 11.45 -16.96
N MET A 655 -20.01 10.55 -16.48
CA MET A 655 -20.90 10.74 -15.33
C MET A 655 -20.89 9.50 -14.44
N ASP A 656 -20.99 9.69 -13.12
CA ASP A 656 -21.23 8.59 -12.18
C ASP A 656 -22.69 8.17 -12.24
N LEU A 657 -22.94 6.86 -12.29
CA LEU A 657 -24.27 6.28 -12.35
C LEU A 657 -24.66 5.70 -10.99
N SER A 658 -25.87 6.01 -10.53
CA SER A 658 -26.50 5.29 -9.41
C SER A 658 -27.93 4.95 -9.74
N MET A 659 -28.40 3.81 -9.23
CA MET A 659 -29.80 3.37 -9.29
C MET A 659 -30.30 3.10 -7.87
N ASP A 660 -31.34 3.81 -7.45
CA ASP A 660 -31.79 3.87 -6.05
C ASP A 660 -30.63 4.21 -5.09
N ASP A 661 -30.32 3.32 -4.13
CA ASP A 661 -29.21 3.43 -3.19
C ASP A 661 -27.92 2.73 -3.67
N ASN A 662 -27.94 2.09 -4.85
CA ASN A 662 -26.79 1.38 -5.41
C ASN A 662 -25.95 2.30 -6.29
N VAL A 663 -24.70 2.53 -5.88
CA VAL A 663 -23.69 3.18 -6.71
C VAL A 663 -23.16 2.16 -7.72
N LEU A 664 -23.29 2.49 -9.01
CA LEU A 664 -22.80 1.69 -10.12
C LEU A 664 -21.48 2.28 -10.65
N GLY A 665 -21.07 1.91 -11.87
CA GLY A 665 -19.91 2.48 -12.55
C GLY A 665 -20.19 3.85 -13.20
N LYS A 666 -19.50 4.10 -14.31
CA LYS A 666 -19.57 5.37 -15.05
C LYS A 666 -20.30 5.18 -16.39
N VAL A 667 -21.07 6.19 -16.76
CA VAL A 667 -21.61 6.35 -18.12
C VAL A 667 -20.70 7.30 -18.88
N ASN A 668 -20.14 6.80 -19.98
CA ASN A 668 -19.24 7.57 -20.84
C ASN A 668 -19.88 7.79 -22.20
N ILE A 669 -19.86 9.02 -22.70
CA ILE A 669 -20.30 9.33 -24.06
C ILE A 669 -19.19 10.10 -24.76
N ILE A 670 -18.78 9.59 -25.92
CA ILE A 670 -17.70 10.19 -26.72
C ILE A 670 -18.24 10.71 -28.05
N PHE A 671 -17.78 11.91 -28.41
CA PHE A 671 -18.14 12.60 -29.65
C PHE A 671 -16.88 12.99 -30.42
N PRO A 672 -16.77 12.70 -31.73
CA PRO A 672 -15.76 13.31 -32.58
C PRO A 672 -15.76 14.84 -32.41
N LEU A 673 -14.59 15.46 -32.30
CA LEU A 673 -14.48 16.91 -32.10
C LEU A 673 -15.19 17.70 -33.21
N GLU A 674 -15.23 17.16 -34.43
CA GLU A 674 -15.89 17.78 -35.59
C GLU A 674 -17.41 17.91 -35.40
N LEU A 675 -18.04 16.93 -34.74
CA LEU A 675 -19.49 16.97 -34.48
C LEU A 675 -19.87 18.12 -33.54
N LEU A 676 -18.97 18.45 -32.62
CA LEU A 676 -19.16 19.51 -31.64
C LEU A 676 -18.45 20.82 -32.03
N GLN A 677 -17.84 20.90 -33.22
CA GLN A 677 -17.09 22.07 -33.68
C GLN A 677 -16.00 22.51 -32.68
N LEU A 678 -15.33 21.52 -32.07
CA LEU A 678 -14.30 21.69 -31.04
C LEU A 678 -12.89 21.33 -31.52
N GLU A 679 -12.67 21.21 -32.84
CA GLU A 679 -11.40 20.78 -33.44
C GLU A 679 -10.23 21.71 -33.07
N GLY A 680 -10.52 22.98 -32.74
CA GLY A 680 -9.54 23.96 -32.30
C GLY A 680 -8.90 23.64 -30.93
N LEU A 681 -9.46 22.73 -30.14
CA LEU A 681 -8.89 22.32 -28.83
C LEU A 681 -7.59 21.53 -29.01
N ARG A 682 -7.44 20.83 -30.14
CA ARG A 682 -6.25 20.07 -30.54
C ARG A 682 -4.96 20.90 -30.48
N ALA A 683 -5.02 22.16 -30.93
CA ALA A 683 -3.87 23.06 -30.98
C ALA A 683 -3.51 23.69 -29.61
N GLY A 684 -4.35 23.52 -28.59
CA GLY A 684 -4.09 24.01 -27.23
C GLY A 684 -3.21 23.07 -26.41
N GLN A 685 -3.30 21.76 -26.65
CA GLN A 685 -2.55 20.73 -25.94
C GLN A 685 -1.11 20.57 -26.44
N GLU A 686 -0.85 20.68 -27.75
CA GLU A 686 0.52 20.63 -28.30
C GLU A 686 1.44 21.76 -27.79
N MET A 687 0.88 22.90 -27.36
CA MET A 687 1.66 24.01 -26.76
C MET A 687 1.89 23.87 -25.25
N ALA A 688 1.10 23.04 -24.55
CA ALA A 688 1.22 22.87 -23.11
C ALA A 688 2.32 21.84 -22.76
N ASP A 689 2.46 20.76 -23.54
CA ASP A 689 3.45 19.71 -23.26
C ASP A 689 4.90 20.17 -23.49
N ASP A 690 5.14 21.10 -24.41
CA ASP A 690 6.49 21.69 -24.63
C ASP A 690 6.87 22.73 -23.55
N ALA A 691 5.91 23.28 -22.81
CA ALA A 691 6.17 24.30 -21.77
C ALA A 691 6.38 23.71 -20.37
N VAL A 692 5.90 22.48 -20.11
CA VAL A 692 5.97 21.83 -18.78
C VAL A 692 7.29 21.08 -18.57
N ALA A 693 8.08 20.83 -19.63
CA ALA A 693 9.39 20.17 -19.55
C ALA A 693 10.55 21.09 -19.11
N ALA A 694 10.34 22.41 -19.00
CA ALA A 694 11.43 23.38 -18.80
C ALA A 694 11.47 24.08 -17.43
N GLU A 695 10.44 24.02 -16.59
CA GLU A 695 10.45 24.68 -15.27
C GLU A 695 9.74 23.83 -14.21
N ASN A 696 10.50 23.18 -13.32
CA ASN A 696 10.34 23.34 -11.87
C ASN A 696 11.36 22.49 -11.07
N VAL A 697 12.46 23.15 -10.71
CA VAL A 697 13.30 22.85 -9.55
C VAL A 697 13.24 24.10 -8.64
N VAL A 698 13.08 23.89 -7.32
CA VAL A 698 13.19 24.83 -6.17
C VAL A 698 11.90 25.49 -5.57
N VAL A 699 11.30 24.77 -4.60
CA VAL A 699 11.05 25.06 -3.16
C VAL A 699 10.71 26.49 -2.60
N LYS A 700 9.58 26.55 -1.86
CA LYS A 700 9.20 27.25 -0.57
C LYS A 700 8.47 28.63 -0.46
N GLU A 701 7.34 28.55 0.28
CA GLU A 701 6.81 29.38 1.41
C GLU A 701 6.13 30.79 1.27
N LEU A 702 4.82 30.80 1.60
CA LEU A 702 3.99 31.63 2.53
C LEU A 702 3.74 33.17 2.38
N SER A 703 2.46 33.50 2.06
CA SER A 703 1.49 34.54 2.57
C SER A 703 1.83 36.07 2.51
N PRO A 704 0.92 37.09 2.73
CA PRO A 704 -0.51 37.14 3.18
C PRO A 704 -1.51 38.22 2.55
N LEU A 705 -2.84 38.10 2.84
CA LEU A 705 -4.00 39.07 3.08
C LEU A 705 -4.17 40.42 2.29
N PRO A 706 -5.39 41.05 2.09
CA PRO A 706 -6.44 41.37 3.13
C PRO A 706 -7.94 41.54 2.71
N GLU A 707 -8.79 41.82 3.72
CA GLU A 707 -10.26 42.10 3.71
C GLU A 707 -10.70 43.58 3.52
N ARG A 708 -12.03 43.77 3.31
CA ARG A 708 -12.99 44.89 3.64
C ARG A 708 -13.74 45.43 2.40
N GLY A 709 -15.06 45.72 2.35
CA GLY A 709 -16.19 45.63 3.29
C GLY A 709 -17.38 46.54 2.83
N ARG A 710 -18.63 46.06 3.04
CA ARG A 710 -19.95 46.75 3.30
C ARG A 710 -20.62 47.69 2.25
N SER A 711 -21.84 47.37 1.74
CA SER A 711 -23.25 47.60 2.21
C SER A 711 -23.91 48.85 1.54
N ILE A 712 -25.20 48.96 1.17
CA ILE A 712 -26.45 49.00 1.99
C ILE A 712 -27.75 49.04 1.09
N ALA A 713 -28.81 48.35 1.56
CA ALA A 713 -30.30 48.55 1.56
C ALA A 713 -31.24 48.56 0.33
N GLY A 714 -32.38 47.87 0.54
CA GLY A 714 -33.71 48.24 0.02
C GLY A 714 -34.77 47.13 0.05
N GLU A 715 -35.41 46.87 1.20
CA GLU A 715 -36.63 46.04 1.38
C GLU A 715 -37.92 46.87 1.14
N PRO A 716 -39.11 46.28 0.82
CA PRO A 716 -39.99 45.72 1.88
C PRO A 716 -40.91 44.51 1.53
N VAL A 717 -40.96 43.59 2.51
CA VAL A 717 -42.14 42.95 3.18
C VAL A 717 -43.06 41.94 2.45
N GLY A 718 -43.00 40.67 2.93
CA GLY A 718 -44.06 39.65 2.95
C GLY A 718 -43.58 38.31 3.56
N GLN A 719 -44.03 37.95 4.78
CA GLN A 719 -43.60 36.81 5.65
C GLN A 719 -44.13 35.41 5.20
N PRO A 720 -43.80 34.28 5.87
CA PRO A 720 -42.47 33.66 6.02
C PRO A 720 -42.50 32.17 5.60
N VAL A 721 -41.52 31.71 4.82
CA VAL A 721 -41.20 30.27 4.72
C VAL A 721 -39.88 30.09 5.45
N GLN A 722 -39.90 29.29 6.52
CA GLN A 722 -38.74 29.04 7.38
C GLN A 722 -37.58 28.48 6.54
N GLN A 723 -36.53 29.29 6.38
CA GLN A 723 -35.23 28.80 5.92
C GLN A 723 -34.63 27.92 7.03
N PRO A 724 -34.01 26.77 6.71
CA PRO A 724 -33.30 25.98 7.71
C PRO A 724 -32.09 26.77 8.19
N VAL A 725 -32.13 27.22 9.44
CA VAL A 725 -31.00 27.85 10.13
C VAL A 725 -29.90 26.79 10.25
N SER A 726 -28.75 27.01 9.62
CA SER A 726 -27.59 26.14 9.78
C SER A 726 -27.17 26.11 11.27
N PRO A 727 -26.89 24.94 11.86
CA PRO A 727 -26.52 24.85 13.27
C PRO A 727 -25.17 25.52 13.55
N ASP A 728 -25.06 26.17 14.71
CA ASP A 728 -23.82 26.71 15.26
C ASP A 728 -23.03 25.63 16.03
N ILE A 729 -23.73 24.68 16.67
CA ILE A 729 -23.11 23.63 17.49
C ILE A 729 -23.73 22.28 17.18
N LEU A 730 -22.88 21.26 17.05
CA LEU A 730 -23.28 19.88 16.82
C LEU A 730 -23.08 19.06 18.11
N LEU A 731 -24.10 18.35 18.57
CA LEU A 731 -23.99 17.36 19.63
C LEU A 731 -24.03 15.97 18.98
N ILE A 732 -23.01 15.15 19.20
CA ILE A 732 -22.91 13.79 18.67
C ILE A 732 -22.79 12.84 19.85
N GLY A 733 -23.70 11.90 20.01
CA GLY A 733 -23.67 11.08 21.21
C GLY A 733 -24.72 10.00 21.32
N ASP A 734 -24.55 9.12 22.32
CA ASP A 734 -25.50 8.07 22.70
C ASP A 734 -26.20 8.34 24.05
N ASP A 735 -25.80 9.40 24.77
CA ASP A 735 -26.51 9.87 25.97
C ASP A 735 -27.51 10.98 25.62
N GLU A 736 -28.72 10.58 25.23
CA GLU A 736 -29.80 11.52 24.87
C GLU A 736 -30.21 12.45 26.03
N ALA A 737 -30.08 12.00 27.28
CA ALA A 737 -30.49 12.77 28.46
C ALA A 737 -29.53 13.92 28.73
N GLU A 738 -28.22 13.64 28.74
CA GLU A 738 -27.20 14.67 28.89
C GLU A 738 -27.07 15.55 27.63
N ALA A 739 -27.22 14.98 26.42
CA ALA A 739 -27.24 15.76 25.19
C ALA A 739 -28.42 16.75 25.16
N SER A 740 -29.60 16.34 25.62
CA SER A 740 -30.76 17.24 25.72
C SER A 740 -30.55 18.36 26.73
N LYS A 741 -29.86 18.07 27.84
CA LYS A 741 -29.51 19.05 28.87
C LYS A 741 -28.52 20.08 28.34
N ILE A 742 -27.44 19.63 27.70
CA ILE A 742 -26.44 20.50 27.05
C ILE A 742 -27.11 21.35 25.96
N ALA A 743 -27.97 20.76 25.12
CA ALA A 743 -28.72 21.49 24.09
C ALA A 743 -29.61 22.60 24.67
N SER A 744 -30.27 22.35 25.81
CA SER A 744 -31.13 23.34 26.48
C SER A 744 -30.34 24.54 26.99
N VAL A 745 -29.17 24.30 27.60
CA VAL A 745 -28.28 25.37 28.08
C VAL A 745 -27.72 26.18 26.91
N LEU A 746 -27.21 25.51 25.87
CA LEU A 746 -26.67 26.15 24.68
C LEU A 746 -27.72 27.00 23.92
N LYS A 747 -28.96 26.52 23.81
CA LYS A 747 -30.08 27.29 23.25
C LYS A 747 -30.42 28.50 24.12
N GLY A 748 -30.35 28.36 25.45
CA GLY A 748 -30.52 29.47 26.40
C GLY A 748 -29.45 30.55 26.27
N MET A 749 -28.25 30.19 25.79
CA MET A 749 -27.14 31.11 25.48
C MET A 749 -27.21 31.70 24.06
N GLY A 750 -28.20 31.31 23.25
CA GLY A 750 -28.43 31.84 21.90
C GLY A 750 -27.76 31.08 20.75
N PHE A 751 -27.23 29.87 20.98
CA PHE A 751 -26.66 29.03 19.92
C PHE A 751 -27.72 28.15 19.23
N SER A 752 -27.60 27.98 17.92
CA SER A 752 -28.34 26.98 17.15
C SER A 752 -27.71 25.58 17.33
N VAL A 753 -28.44 24.63 17.92
CA VAL A 753 -27.90 23.30 18.26
C VAL A 753 -28.63 22.19 17.51
N LYS A 754 -27.87 21.26 16.91
CA LYS A 754 -28.40 20.02 16.33
C LYS A 754 -27.77 18.80 17.00
N SER A 755 -28.60 17.82 17.37
CA SER A 755 -28.16 16.55 17.94
C SER A 755 -28.14 15.45 16.87
N LEU A 756 -27.11 14.61 16.90
CA LEU A 756 -26.90 13.44 16.06
C LEU A 756 -26.52 12.24 16.93
N SER A 757 -26.81 11.04 16.44
CA SER A 757 -26.34 9.79 17.00
C SER A 757 -24.99 9.37 16.40
N PHE A 758 -24.29 8.42 17.02
CA PHE A 758 -23.06 7.83 16.44
C PHE A 758 -23.26 7.14 15.08
N LYS A 759 -24.50 6.80 14.72
CA LYS A 759 -24.83 6.13 13.45
C LYS A 759 -25.06 7.11 12.31
N ASP A 760 -25.23 8.39 12.61
CA ASP A 760 -25.51 9.41 11.60
C ASP A 760 -24.23 9.83 10.86
N ASN A 761 -24.35 10.09 9.57
CA ASN A 761 -23.21 10.51 8.76
C ASN A 761 -22.84 11.98 9.06
N VAL A 762 -21.80 12.14 9.89
CA VAL A 762 -21.28 13.45 10.33
C VAL A 762 -20.82 14.33 9.15
N HIS A 763 -20.41 13.73 8.02
CA HIS A 763 -19.97 14.45 6.83
C HIS A 763 -21.09 15.26 6.15
N ASN A 764 -22.36 14.90 6.38
CA ASN A 764 -23.50 15.66 5.84
C ASN A 764 -23.69 17.02 6.54
N PHE A 765 -22.97 17.27 7.64
CA PHE A 765 -23.12 18.46 8.48
C PHE A 765 -21.84 19.32 8.55
N ILE A 766 -20.75 18.88 7.91
CA ILE A 766 -19.46 19.58 7.82
C ILE A 766 -19.22 19.83 6.31
N PRO A 767 -19.17 21.08 5.79
CA PRO A 767 -18.75 22.32 6.43
C PRO A 767 -19.84 23.42 6.36
N GLY A 768 -20.66 23.54 7.41
CA GLY A 768 -21.51 24.71 7.68
C GLY A 768 -20.86 25.70 8.64
N GLN A 769 -21.57 26.78 9.02
CA GLN A 769 -21.18 27.78 10.04
C GLN A 769 -21.10 27.21 11.49
N LEU A 770 -20.56 26.00 11.65
CA LEU A 770 -20.36 25.34 12.92
C LEU A 770 -19.19 25.97 13.68
N LYS A 771 -19.37 26.21 14.97
CA LYS A 771 -18.40 26.81 15.89
C LYS A 771 -17.76 25.79 16.83
N ALA A 772 -18.45 24.70 17.18
CA ALA A 772 -17.92 23.62 18.00
C ALA A 772 -18.73 22.32 17.84
N ILE A 773 -18.12 21.21 18.26
CA ILE A 773 -18.73 19.88 18.30
C ILE A 773 -18.59 19.32 19.72
N TYR A 774 -19.69 18.85 20.30
CA TYR A 774 -19.69 18.11 21.56
C TYR A 774 -19.90 16.63 21.29
N LEU A 775 -19.03 15.79 21.84
CA LEU A 775 -19.13 14.35 21.84
C LEU A 775 -19.73 13.90 23.19
N VAL A 776 -21.02 13.62 23.22
CA VAL A 776 -21.76 13.28 24.46
C VAL A 776 -21.86 11.76 24.60
N MET A 777 -21.08 11.19 25.51
CA MET A 777 -20.98 9.74 25.69
C MET A 777 -21.58 9.29 27.02
N LYS A 778 -22.36 8.21 26.97
CA LYS A 778 -22.88 7.54 28.16
C LYS A 778 -21.78 6.86 28.98
N ASP A 779 -20.79 6.30 28.28
CA ASP A 779 -19.58 5.70 28.84
C ASP A 779 -18.36 6.06 27.99
N VAL A 780 -17.25 6.45 28.63
CA VAL A 780 -15.99 6.73 27.92
C VAL A 780 -15.33 5.40 27.53
N ASN A 781 -15.54 4.95 26.28
CA ASN A 781 -15.09 3.68 25.71
C ASN A 781 -14.38 3.86 24.34
N GLU A 782 -13.92 2.76 23.73
CA GLU A 782 -13.21 2.80 22.44
C GLU A 782 -14.07 3.34 21.28
N GLN A 783 -15.39 3.13 21.32
CA GLN A 783 -16.31 3.67 20.31
C GLN A 783 -16.34 5.20 20.33
N ALA A 784 -16.35 5.81 21.53
CA ALA A 784 -16.26 7.26 21.68
C ALA A 784 -14.91 7.80 21.17
N PHE A 785 -13.81 7.09 21.40
CA PHE A 785 -12.49 7.48 20.85
C PHE A 785 -12.43 7.33 19.33
N GLY A 786 -13.03 6.29 18.76
CA GLY A 786 -13.18 6.15 17.31
C GLY A 786 -13.97 7.31 16.68
N ALA A 787 -15.05 7.74 17.33
CA ALA A 787 -15.81 8.91 16.91
C ALA A 787 -14.98 10.21 17.00
N ALA A 788 -14.18 10.40 18.04
CA ALA A 788 -13.29 11.55 18.18
C ALA A 788 -12.22 11.62 17.07
N ILE A 789 -11.64 10.48 16.68
CA ILE A 789 -10.70 10.39 15.54
C ILE A 789 -11.41 10.75 14.22
N LYS A 790 -12.61 10.20 14.00
CA LYS A 790 -13.39 10.48 12.79
C LYS A 790 -13.74 11.97 12.67
N ILE A 791 -14.14 12.61 13.78
CA ILE A 791 -14.49 14.04 13.79
C ILE A 791 -13.26 14.94 13.61
N SER A 792 -12.16 14.64 14.31
CA SER A 792 -10.92 15.44 14.22
C SER A 792 -10.21 15.31 12.87
N SER A 793 -10.33 14.16 12.20
CA SER A 793 -9.85 14.00 10.82
C SER A 793 -10.70 14.74 9.78
N ALA A 794 -11.99 14.96 10.08
CA ALA A 794 -12.94 15.58 9.16
C ALA A 794 -13.04 17.11 9.30
N CYS A 795 -12.66 17.70 10.43
CA CYS A 795 -12.67 19.15 10.63
C CYS A 795 -11.70 19.64 11.71
N SER A 796 -11.32 20.92 11.64
CA SER A 796 -10.47 21.59 12.63
C SER A 796 -11.26 22.38 13.68
N LEU A 797 -12.52 22.00 13.94
CA LEU A 797 -13.38 22.68 14.92
C LEU A 797 -13.07 22.23 16.35
N PRO A 798 -13.31 23.07 17.38
CA PRO A 798 -13.22 22.66 18.78
C PRO A 798 -14.10 21.44 19.08
N LEU A 799 -13.46 20.33 19.49
CA LEU A 799 -14.10 19.09 19.89
C LEU A 799 -14.07 18.97 21.41
N ILE A 800 -15.25 18.99 22.06
CA ILE A 800 -15.40 18.83 23.51
C ILE A 800 -15.96 17.44 23.80
N ALA A 801 -15.31 16.65 24.64
CA ALA A 801 -15.81 15.33 25.05
C ALA A 801 -16.58 15.43 26.37
N ALA A 802 -17.87 15.12 26.35
CA ALA A 802 -18.75 15.12 27.51
C ALA A 802 -19.09 13.69 27.93
N GLY A 803 -18.66 13.25 29.12
CA GLY A 803 -18.90 11.87 29.57
C GLY A 803 -18.55 11.63 31.05
N PRO A 804 -18.97 10.48 31.62
CA PRO A 804 -18.66 10.15 33.01
C PRO A 804 -17.37 9.33 33.13
N GLY A 805 -16.80 9.25 34.34
CA GLY A 805 -15.73 8.29 34.65
C GLY A 805 -14.39 8.55 33.96
N TRP A 806 -14.04 9.82 33.76
CA TRP A 806 -12.74 10.21 33.21
C TRP A 806 -11.59 9.86 34.16
N THR A 807 -10.62 9.11 33.65
CA THR A 807 -9.35 8.80 34.33
C THR A 807 -8.20 9.47 33.60
N ARG A 808 -7.06 9.64 34.26
CA ARG A 808 -5.86 10.25 33.64
C ARG A 808 -5.50 9.61 32.29
N THR A 809 -5.59 8.29 32.19
CA THR A 809 -5.33 7.54 30.95
C THR A 809 -6.35 7.87 29.85
N LYS A 810 -7.64 7.94 30.19
CA LYS A 810 -8.71 8.30 29.24
C LYS A 810 -8.60 9.74 28.75
N VAL A 811 -8.18 10.67 29.62
CA VAL A 811 -7.92 12.07 29.26
C VAL A 811 -6.75 12.18 28.27
N ILE A 812 -5.61 11.53 28.56
CA ILE A 812 -4.45 11.54 27.65
C ILE A 812 -4.82 10.94 26.29
N LYS A 813 -5.61 9.87 26.29
CA LYS A 813 -6.10 9.22 25.07
C LYS A 813 -7.03 10.14 24.27
N ALA A 814 -7.97 10.83 24.93
CA ALA A 814 -8.84 11.82 24.29
C ALA A 814 -8.06 12.97 23.63
N VAL A 815 -7.07 13.54 24.34
CA VAL A 815 -6.24 14.64 23.83
C VAL A 815 -5.41 14.20 22.63
N LYS A 816 -4.85 12.97 22.65
CA LYS A 816 -4.15 12.39 21.50
C LYS A 816 -5.04 12.29 20.25
N TYR A 817 -6.36 12.18 20.43
CA TYR A 817 -7.34 12.06 19.34
C TYR A 817 -8.06 13.37 19.00
N GLY A 818 -7.48 14.51 19.39
CA GLY A 818 -7.96 15.83 18.97
C GLY A 818 -9.08 16.42 19.83
N VAL A 819 -9.40 15.84 20.99
CA VAL A 819 -10.32 16.46 21.97
C VAL A 819 -9.61 17.64 22.63
N LEU A 820 -10.23 18.82 22.54
CA LEU A 820 -9.68 20.08 23.08
C LEU A 820 -9.99 20.26 24.57
N ASP A 821 -11.18 19.84 25.00
CA ASP A 821 -11.63 19.97 26.38
C ASP A 821 -12.60 18.85 26.79
N ILE A 822 -12.77 18.66 28.09
CA ILE A 822 -13.58 17.58 28.66
C ILE A 822 -14.64 18.17 29.61
N LEU A 823 -15.89 17.77 29.40
CA LEU A 823 -17.01 18.08 30.28
C LEU A 823 -17.39 16.82 31.09
N LEU A 824 -17.34 16.90 32.41
CA LEU A 824 -17.74 15.79 33.28
C LEU A 824 -19.27 15.69 33.34
N THR A 825 -19.84 14.53 32.98
CA THR A 825 -21.29 14.28 33.10
C THR A 825 -21.63 13.43 34.33
N PRO A 826 -22.78 13.66 34.99
CA PRO A 826 -23.83 14.63 34.64
C PRO A 826 -23.40 16.08 34.94
N ALA A 827 -23.44 16.96 33.93
CA ALA A 827 -22.86 18.30 34.03
C ALA A 827 -23.85 19.30 34.63
N GLY A 828 -23.41 20.16 35.55
CA GLY A 828 -24.23 21.28 36.05
C GLY A 828 -24.46 22.33 34.96
N LYS A 829 -25.50 23.16 35.14
CA LYS A 829 -25.74 24.29 34.22
C LYS A 829 -24.54 25.25 34.19
N GLU A 830 -23.97 25.54 35.35
CA GLU A 830 -22.80 26.42 35.49
C GLU A 830 -21.55 25.82 34.81
N ASP A 831 -21.33 24.50 34.92
CA ASP A 831 -20.21 23.81 34.27
C ASP A 831 -20.29 23.86 32.73
N ILE A 832 -21.50 23.73 32.18
CA ILE A 832 -21.74 23.84 30.73
C ILE A 832 -21.49 25.28 30.26
N GLU A 833 -21.97 26.29 31.00
CA GLU A 833 -21.77 27.70 30.68
C GLU A 833 -20.28 28.11 30.74
N GLU A 834 -19.54 27.60 31.73
CA GLU A 834 -18.09 27.80 31.86
C GLU A 834 -17.33 27.14 30.72
N ASN A 835 -17.64 25.87 30.40
CA ASN A 835 -17.00 25.13 29.31
C ASN A 835 -17.21 25.81 27.95
N VAL A 836 -18.43 26.31 27.69
CA VAL A 836 -18.75 27.09 26.48
C VAL A 836 -17.94 28.39 26.44
N THR A 837 -17.88 29.12 27.55
CA THR A 837 -17.15 30.39 27.64
C THR A 837 -15.66 30.19 27.37
N ASN A 838 -15.06 29.13 27.92
CA ASN A 838 -13.63 28.85 27.77
C ASN A 838 -13.25 28.41 26.35
N ASN A 839 -14.11 27.68 25.65
CA ASN A 839 -13.80 27.09 24.35
C ASN A 839 -14.29 27.93 23.16
N LEU A 840 -15.40 28.66 23.30
CA LEU A 840 -16.01 29.41 22.19
C LEU A 840 -15.70 30.91 22.19
N LEU A 841 -15.38 31.54 23.34
CA LEU A 841 -15.01 32.97 23.38
C LEU A 841 -13.51 33.25 23.21
N ARG A 842 -12.63 32.29 23.51
CA ARG A 842 -11.18 32.45 23.33
C ARG A 842 -10.71 32.45 21.88
N LEU A 843 -11.53 31.96 20.94
CA LEU A 843 -11.22 31.90 19.50
C LEU A 843 -11.75 33.09 18.71
N ALA A 844 -12.42 34.05 19.37
CA ALA A 844 -12.86 35.31 18.77
C ALA A 844 -11.92 36.50 19.10
N ALA A 845 -10.75 36.24 19.72
CA ALA A 845 -9.76 37.23 20.16
C ALA A 845 -8.46 37.15 19.35
#